data_AF-A0A8J6PP07-F1
#
_entry.id   AF-A0A8J6PP07-F1
#
_cell.length_a   1.000
_cell.length_b   1.000
_cell.length_c   1.000
_cell.angle_alpha   90.00
_cell.angle_beta   90.00
_cell.angle_gamma   90.00
#
_symmetry.space_group_name_H-M   'P 1'
#
loop_
_entity.id
_entity.type
_entity.pdbx_description
1 polymer ?
#
loop_
_entity_poly.entity_id
_entity_poly.type
_entity_poly.pdbx_seq_one_letter_code
_entity_poly.pdbx_strand_id
1 'polypeptide(L)'
;EAGANLVVLESMKMETAVRAPYAGRVREVTAVVNSQVDAGAALLRVDKTEPARRTLGFDMGLAEEASTPAPRVEFSNRDTTPGDTRVEALAKLDALSALITGFDVSAARARALLDDYEALRAELPRTDAELLRAELELLTTFADVCELARNRPSVSEEDNAEPVHSPREYFHSYLLSLDADVEMLPDAFRARLARALHHYDVADLTRTPELEEAVYRLFLALQRIDNQVPVIAGLLERRLADQPTKEEPAAAVGEVLDRVIAATQVRFPVIGDVARNLRYRYFDEPAIRRARGEVYDSVRGSLQYLVDHPTADDYAERIERLVEAPEPLTGVLAGWNADPAPLLEAITRQYYRIRTLEDVKAFDRDGMHFVTGSFELAGETIALASTVAGHAELPTTLRLLDEIAGPAPRNRVVDIYLRWPDAPADGEELASALHDVLATNPATRGWRRTTLTVLGRDENRVRHVTFRPARDSDGLVEDRIIRDMHPLTGQRLSLWRLKNFDGVRLSAPADTYLYDIVAKDNPSDERLIAMAEIRDVSLHRDEDGNIVTVPAIERAVASCMDGIRREQAKRGRKRVDNNRVVLYVWPVLDVPLEQFGSIAGHLAPLTAGAGLEEVTLVCRVLNGSDTPHELAVRFSYRSGAGVVVSATEPPTEPMRPLDEYTQKVQRSRARGTVYPYELIPVLTGTKGTFTEYDFDETGALVPVERPYGRNKAGIIVGVVTMPTERYPDGMTRVALFGDPTKALGTVAEAECSRVVAGIDLAERLGVPVEWFALSSGATIAMHSGTENMDWVSRALRRIITFTQGGGEINVVVTGINVGAQPYWNAEATMLMHTKGILVMTPDSAMVLTGKQSLDYSGGVSAEDNFGIGGYDRVMGPNGQAQYWAPNINAACDVLFAHYDHAYAAPGERFPRPAPTIDPVDRDVCAFPHVHPSSDFTTVGDIFSVETNRERKKPFDIRTVMRAVVDQDHAVLERWADMAGGETSVIFDAHLGGNPVTVIGIESRSIPRKGWTPADGPDTWSSGTLFPQSSKKTARAINAASGNRPLVVLANLSGFDGSPESLRNIQLEYGAEIGRAIVNFDGPIVFCVISRYHGGAFVVFSGALHDNMEVLAVEGSFASVIGGAPAAAVVFTREVNNRTAADPAVQELEARLAAAQTDAERSDLRLELVAKRTAVRSDKLGEVAAEFEAIHNIERAREVGSVHAIISAVELRPQISAAVERGMARALAKS
;
A
#
# COMPACT_ATOMS: atom_id res chain seq x y z
N GLU A 1 -10.73 53.10 -23.70
CA GLU A 1 -11.49 53.90 -22.71
C GLU A 1 -11.67 53.07 -21.44
N ALA A 2 -11.96 53.69 -20.29
CA ALA A 2 -12.28 52.94 -19.07
C ALA A 2 -13.53 52.07 -19.30
N GLY A 3 -13.50 50.82 -18.82
CA GLY A 3 -14.56 49.84 -19.03
C GLY A 3 -14.56 49.15 -20.40
N ALA A 4 -13.69 49.55 -21.33
CA ALA A 4 -13.56 48.89 -22.63
C ALA A 4 -12.92 47.49 -22.50
N ASN A 5 -13.37 46.52 -23.29
CA ASN A 5 -12.77 45.18 -23.31
C ASN A 5 -11.34 45.26 -23.89
N LEU A 6 -10.35 44.77 -23.15
CA LEU A 6 -8.94 44.77 -23.55
C LEU A 6 -8.50 43.39 -24.05
N VAL A 7 -8.81 42.35 -23.29
CA VAL A 7 -8.50 40.94 -23.62
C VAL A 7 -9.72 40.11 -23.27
N VAL A 8 -9.97 39.08 -24.07
CA VAL A 8 -10.94 38.03 -23.75
C VAL A 8 -10.13 36.81 -23.34
N LEU A 9 -10.41 36.31 -22.14
CA LEU A 9 -9.88 35.05 -21.64
C LEU A 9 -10.96 33.98 -21.80
N GLU A 10 -10.55 32.73 -21.96
CA GLU A 10 -11.46 31.59 -21.82
C GLU A 10 -11.21 30.92 -20.47
N SER A 11 -12.25 30.79 -19.66
CA SER A 11 -12.22 30.03 -18.41
C SER A 11 -13.52 29.25 -18.30
N MET A 12 -13.44 27.96 -17.92
CA MET A 12 -14.60 27.06 -17.89
C MET A 12 -15.40 27.04 -19.21
N LYS A 13 -14.70 27.15 -20.35
CA LYS A 13 -15.28 27.24 -21.72
C LYS A 13 -16.16 28.47 -21.96
N MET A 14 -16.01 29.50 -21.13
CA MET A 14 -16.77 30.75 -21.22
C MET A 14 -15.81 31.93 -21.41
N GLU A 15 -16.21 32.86 -22.27
CA GLU A 15 -15.48 34.10 -22.47
C GLU A 15 -15.61 35.01 -21.25
N THR A 16 -14.46 35.39 -20.69
CA THR A 16 -14.34 36.40 -19.63
C THR A 16 -13.62 37.62 -20.18
N ALA A 17 -14.33 38.72 -20.31
CA ALA A 17 -13.75 39.98 -20.78
C ALA A 17 -12.99 40.69 -19.66
N VAL A 18 -11.69 40.86 -19.84
CA VAL A 18 -10.85 41.73 -19.00
C VAL A 18 -11.04 43.16 -19.49
N ARG A 19 -11.65 43.99 -18.65
CA ARG A 19 -11.98 45.38 -18.98
C ARG A 19 -10.91 46.35 -18.48
N ALA A 20 -10.69 47.42 -19.24
CA ALA A 20 -9.78 48.48 -18.87
C ALA A 20 -10.23 49.15 -17.56
N PRO A 21 -9.43 49.14 -16.48
CA PRO A 21 -9.81 49.82 -15.24
C PRO A 21 -9.81 51.35 -15.37
N TYR A 22 -9.06 51.89 -16.33
CA TYR A 22 -8.98 53.33 -16.62
C TYR A 22 -8.74 53.60 -18.11
N ALA A 23 -8.96 54.84 -18.54
CA ALA A 23 -8.63 55.28 -19.89
C ALA A 23 -7.10 55.35 -20.04
N GLY A 24 -6.60 54.72 -21.09
CA GLY A 24 -5.17 54.52 -21.29
C GLY A 24 -4.87 54.00 -22.69
N ARG A 25 -3.60 54.10 -23.09
CA ARG A 25 -3.05 53.51 -24.32
C ARG A 25 -2.32 52.22 -23.96
N VAL A 26 -2.66 51.11 -24.61
CA VAL A 26 -1.92 49.85 -24.46
C VAL A 26 -0.50 50.04 -25.01
N ARG A 27 0.50 49.88 -24.13
CA ARG A 27 1.93 50.03 -24.44
C ARG A 27 2.55 48.71 -24.88
N GLU A 28 2.16 47.63 -24.22
CA GLU A 28 2.75 46.30 -24.41
C GLU A 28 1.66 45.25 -24.19
N VAL A 29 1.68 44.19 -25.00
CA VAL A 29 0.84 43.00 -24.80
C VAL A 29 1.78 41.87 -24.45
N THR A 30 1.71 41.41 -23.20
CA THR A 30 2.57 40.35 -22.65
C THR A 30 1.91 38.98 -22.74
N ALA A 31 0.57 38.95 -22.87
CA ALA A 31 -0.18 37.73 -23.13
C ALA A 31 0.05 37.23 -24.57
N VAL A 32 0.17 35.92 -24.72
CA VAL A 32 0.25 35.24 -26.01
C VAL A 32 -1.10 34.59 -26.32
N VAL A 33 -1.57 34.67 -27.56
CA VAL A 33 -2.82 34.02 -27.96
C VAL A 33 -2.67 32.50 -27.81
N ASN A 34 -3.66 31.84 -27.21
CA ASN A 34 -3.66 30.42 -26.87
C ASN A 34 -2.63 29.98 -25.80
N SER A 35 -2.07 30.92 -25.01
CA SER A 35 -1.30 30.55 -23.81
C SER A 35 -2.17 30.49 -22.57
N GLN A 36 -1.84 29.58 -21.65
CA GLN A 36 -2.42 29.58 -20.31
C GLN A 36 -2.07 30.89 -19.58
N VAL A 37 -3.04 31.41 -18.84
CA VAL A 37 -2.92 32.66 -18.09
C VAL A 37 -3.23 32.37 -16.63
N ASP A 38 -2.23 32.50 -15.76
CA ASP A 38 -2.39 32.32 -14.33
C ASP A 38 -3.15 33.50 -13.70
N ALA A 39 -3.76 33.26 -12.53
CA ALA A 39 -4.37 34.31 -11.74
C ALA A 39 -3.32 35.38 -11.39
N GLY A 40 -3.61 36.64 -11.74
CA GLY A 40 -2.69 37.76 -11.52
C GLY A 40 -1.58 37.91 -12.56
N ALA A 41 -1.51 37.06 -13.58
CA ALA A 41 -0.55 37.21 -14.67
C ALA A 41 -0.76 38.54 -15.42
N ALA A 42 0.35 39.23 -15.72
CA ALA A 42 0.31 40.45 -16.51
C ALA A 42 -0.06 40.12 -17.96
N LEU A 43 -1.22 40.60 -18.42
CA LEU A 43 -1.70 40.37 -19.80
C LEU A 43 -1.23 41.45 -20.78
N LEU A 44 -1.20 42.68 -20.28
CA LEU A 44 -0.92 43.87 -21.07
C LEU A 44 -0.58 45.03 -20.13
N ARG A 45 0.25 45.94 -20.62
CA ARG A 45 0.62 47.18 -19.94
C ARG A 45 -0.13 48.34 -20.57
N VAL A 46 -0.84 49.12 -19.76
CA VAL A 46 -1.58 50.31 -20.22
C VAL A 46 -0.94 51.56 -19.63
N ASP A 47 -0.51 52.48 -20.50
CA ASP A 47 -0.10 53.82 -20.09
C ASP A 47 -1.36 54.69 -19.94
N LYS A 48 -1.60 55.23 -18.75
CA LYS A 48 -2.78 56.06 -18.47
C LYS A 48 -2.74 57.35 -19.32
N THR A 49 -3.83 57.66 -20.02
CA THR A 49 -3.97 58.92 -20.76
C THR A 49 -4.60 59.93 -19.79
N GLU A 50 -3.74 60.76 -19.19
CA GLU A 50 -3.99 61.88 -18.27
C GLU A 50 -4.27 61.62 -16.76
N PRO A 51 -3.71 62.46 -15.87
CA PRO A 51 -3.88 62.39 -14.43
C PRO A 51 -5.19 63.08 -14.01
N ALA A 52 -6.30 62.34 -14.04
CA ALA A 52 -7.52 62.81 -13.39
C ALA A 52 -7.35 62.82 -11.86
N ARG A 53 -7.07 64.00 -11.30
CA ARG A 53 -7.37 64.34 -9.89
C ARG A 53 -8.82 63.93 -9.62
N ARG A 54 -9.01 62.85 -8.85
CA ARG A 54 -10.28 62.57 -8.19
C ARG A 54 -10.15 62.95 -6.73
N THR A 55 -10.83 64.02 -6.38
CA THR A 55 -11.17 64.44 -5.03
C THR A 55 -12.10 63.39 -4.40
N LEU A 56 -11.53 62.45 -3.67
CA LEU A 56 -12.22 61.70 -2.62
C LEU A 56 -11.39 61.95 -1.36
N GLY A 57 -12.02 62.59 -0.36
CA GLY A 57 -11.35 63.22 0.77
C GLY A 57 -10.68 62.26 1.75
N PHE A 58 -9.51 61.76 1.37
CA PHE A 58 -8.39 61.45 2.26
C PHE A 58 -7.11 61.87 1.53
N ASP A 59 -6.43 62.85 2.10
CA ASP A 59 -5.17 63.40 1.59
C ASP A 59 -4.05 62.38 1.81
N MET A 60 -3.66 61.67 0.77
CA MET A 60 -2.37 60.99 0.68
C MET A 60 -1.70 61.51 -0.58
N GLY A 61 -0.92 62.58 -0.41
CA GLY A 61 -0.08 63.13 -1.45
C GLY A 61 0.90 62.09 -1.97
N LEU A 62 0.66 61.61 -3.19
CA LEU A 62 1.66 60.95 -4.02
C LEU A 62 1.65 61.65 -5.37
N ALA A 63 2.28 62.83 -5.38
CA ALA A 63 2.90 63.37 -6.57
C ALA A 63 4.00 62.42 -7.04
N GLU A 64 4.42 62.57 -8.29
CA GLU A 64 5.53 61.86 -8.94
C GLU A 64 6.81 61.86 -8.09
N GLU A 65 6.94 60.89 -7.19
CA GLU A 65 8.22 60.35 -6.78
C GLU A 65 8.41 59.08 -7.60
N ALA A 66 9.26 59.18 -8.63
CA ALA A 66 10.01 58.01 -9.04
C ALA A 66 10.57 57.41 -7.75
N SER A 67 10.15 56.19 -7.41
CA SER A 67 10.66 55.52 -6.23
C SER A 67 12.18 55.57 -6.31
N THR A 68 12.81 56.41 -5.48
CA THR A 68 14.17 56.15 -5.07
C THR A 68 14.16 54.69 -4.65
N PRO A 69 15.03 53.83 -5.20
CA PRO A 69 15.12 52.47 -4.71
C PRO A 69 15.26 52.60 -3.20
N ALA A 70 14.29 52.07 -2.45
CA ALA A 70 14.48 51.90 -1.03
C ALA A 70 15.88 51.29 -0.87
N PRO A 71 16.72 51.79 0.05
CA PRO A 71 18.03 51.20 0.26
C PRO A 71 17.83 49.70 0.34
N ARG A 72 18.54 48.93 -0.51
CA ARG A 72 18.53 47.47 -0.41
C ARG A 72 18.73 47.18 1.07
N VAL A 73 17.88 46.34 1.65
CA VAL A 73 18.12 45.82 2.99
C VAL A 73 19.45 45.09 2.90
N GLU A 74 20.52 45.77 3.31
CA GLU A 74 21.82 45.15 3.53
C GLU A 74 21.66 44.37 4.82
N PHE A 75 21.37 43.07 4.68
CA PHE A 75 21.57 42.17 5.79
C PHE A 75 23.03 42.29 6.18
N SER A 76 23.30 42.73 7.41
CA SER A 76 24.63 42.61 7.97
C SER A 76 24.99 41.14 7.89
N ASN A 77 25.84 40.76 6.95
CA ASN A 77 26.51 39.47 7.01
C ASN A 77 27.03 39.36 8.45
N ARG A 78 26.65 38.29 9.16
CA ARG A 78 27.44 37.89 10.32
C ARG A 78 28.89 37.93 9.85
N ASP A 79 29.76 38.59 10.58
CA ASP A 79 31.20 38.60 10.32
C ASP A 79 31.70 37.14 10.37
N THR A 80 31.51 36.40 9.28
CA THR A 80 32.21 35.16 9.01
C THR A 80 33.64 35.63 8.83
N THR A 81 34.46 35.40 9.85
CA THR A 81 35.88 35.67 9.77
C THR A 81 36.38 34.91 8.53
N PRO A 82 36.78 35.59 7.43
CA PRO A 82 37.15 34.89 6.21
C PRO A 82 38.38 34.04 6.52
N GLY A 83 38.29 32.72 6.33
CA GLY A 83 39.44 31.83 6.45
C GLY A 83 39.27 30.54 7.27
N ASP A 84 38.13 30.27 7.91
CA ASP A 84 37.85 28.94 8.47
C ASP A 84 36.88 28.16 7.57
N THR A 85 37.45 27.26 6.76
CA THR A 85 36.73 26.36 5.85
C THR A 85 35.61 25.59 6.54
N ARG A 86 35.74 25.24 7.84
CA ARG A 86 34.68 24.54 8.59
C ARG A 86 33.47 25.42 8.80
N VAL A 87 33.68 26.66 9.24
CA VAL A 87 32.60 27.62 9.50
C VAL A 87 31.86 27.92 8.21
N GLU A 88 32.57 28.08 7.10
CA GLU A 88 31.98 28.26 5.79
C GLU A 88 31.16 27.03 5.35
N ALA A 89 31.68 25.82 5.55
CA ALA A 89 30.96 24.58 5.23
C ALA A 89 29.67 24.41 6.06
N LEU A 90 29.71 24.70 7.37
CA LEU A 90 28.53 24.69 8.24
C LEU A 90 27.49 25.72 7.78
N ALA A 91 27.92 26.94 7.40
CA ALA A 91 27.02 27.96 6.89
C ALA A 91 26.34 27.54 5.56
N LYS A 92 26.99 26.74 4.72
CA LYS A 92 26.34 26.17 3.52
C LYS A 92 25.30 25.12 3.90
N LEU A 93 25.58 24.25 4.89
CA LEU A 93 24.60 23.27 5.39
C LEU A 93 23.39 23.97 6.02
N ASP A 94 23.58 25.06 6.77
CA ASP A 94 22.48 25.86 7.31
C ASP A 94 21.59 26.43 6.18
N ALA A 95 22.19 26.91 5.09
CA ALA A 95 21.46 27.38 3.93
C ALA A 95 20.70 26.26 3.19
N LEU A 96 21.25 25.04 3.16
CA LEU A 96 20.55 23.85 2.65
C LEU A 96 19.43 23.41 3.61
N SER A 97 19.59 23.57 4.93
CA SER A 97 18.53 23.33 5.91
C SER A 97 17.34 24.26 5.71
N ALA A 98 17.61 25.54 5.39
CA ALA A 98 16.57 26.50 5.01
C ALA A 98 15.77 26.05 3.77
N LEU A 99 16.40 25.42 2.78
CA LEU A 99 15.70 24.85 1.63
C LEU A 99 14.76 23.69 2.05
N ILE A 100 15.23 22.81 2.93
CA ILE A 100 14.45 21.64 3.39
C ILE A 100 13.28 22.09 4.27
N THR A 101 13.45 23.13 5.07
CA THR A 101 12.39 23.70 5.90
C THR A 101 11.46 24.65 5.14
N GLY A 102 11.65 24.84 3.82
CA GLY A 102 10.68 25.53 2.96
C GLY A 102 10.90 27.04 2.80
N PHE A 103 12.06 27.57 3.21
CA PHE A 103 12.48 28.94 2.88
C PHE A 103 12.84 29.08 1.40
N ASP A 104 12.90 30.34 0.92
CA ASP A 104 13.13 30.64 -0.50
C ASP A 104 14.59 30.40 -0.92
N VAL A 105 14.84 29.20 -1.42
CA VAL A 105 16.07 28.82 -2.11
C VAL A 105 15.70 28.31 -3.49
N SER A 106 16.15 29.00 -4.55
CA SER A 106 15.90 28.57 -5.92
C SER A 106 16.66 27.28 -6.25
N ALA A 107 16.15 26.46 -7.18
CA ALA A 107 16.82 25.22 -7.60
C ALA A 107 18.27 25.47 -8.08
N ALA A 108 18.51 26.59 -8.79
CA ALA A 108 19.85 26.97 -9.22
C ALA A 108 20.76 27.33 -8.04
N ARG A 109 20.22 28.04 -7.03
CA ARG A 109 20.96 28.37 -5.81
C ARG A 109 21.26 27.13 -4.96
N ALA A 110 20.31 26.20 -4.85
CA ALA A 110 20.49 24.94 -4.13
C ALA A 110 21.64 24.11 -4.69
N ARG A 111 21.73 23.99 -6.03
CA ARG A 111 22.85 23.31 -6.70
C ARG A 111 24.18 24.01 -6.44
N ALA A 112 24.23 25.33 -6.60
CA ALA A 112 25.45 26.09 -6.32
C ALA A 112 25.89 25.98 -4.84
N LEU A 113 24.94 25.93 -3.89
CA LEU A 113 25.25 25.73 -2.47
C LEU A 113 25.83 24.34 -2.20
N LEU A 114 25.30 23.31 -2.87
CA LEU A 114 25.84 21.95 -2.79
C LEU A 114 27.26 21.90 -3.37
N ASP A 115 27.47 22.44 -4.58
CA ASP A 115 28.78 22.46 -5.24
C ASP A 115 29.83 23.21 -4.37
N ASP A 116 29.47 24.38 -3.83
CA ASP A 116 30.30 25.15 -2.89
C ASP A 116 30.64 24.33 -1.63
N TYR A 117 29.62 23.67 -1.05
CA TYR A 117 29.79 22.84 0.13
C TYR A 117 30.71 21.65 -0.13
N GLU A 118 30.55 20.96 -1.27
CA GLU A 118 31.40 19.83 -1.66
C GLU A 118 32.86 20.24 -1.81
N ALA A 119 33.13 21.41 -2.40
CA ALA A 119 34.47 21.97 -2.52
C ALA A 119 35.10 22.25 -1.15
N LEU A 120 34.40 22.96 -0.26
CA LEU A 120 34.87 23.27 1.10
C LEU A 120 35.10 22.00 1.92
N ARG A 121 34.18 21.04 1.80
CA ARG A 121 34.22 19.80 2.55
C ARG A 121 35.39 18.89 2.14
N ALA A 122 35.86 18.99 0.89
CA ALA A 122 37.04 18.27 0.39
C ALA A 122 38.35 18.74 1.05
N GLU A 123 38.39 19.97 1.57
CA GLU A 123 39.54 20.55 2.27
C GLU A 123 39.57 20.21 3.78
N LEU A 124 38.50 19.62 4.32
CA LEU A 124 38.33 19.34 5.75
C LEU A 124 38.54 17.86 6.12
N PRO A 125 38.93 17.55 7.37
CA PRO A 125 39.07 16.17 7.84
C PRO A 125 37.80 15.34 7.63
N ARG A 126 37.97 14.06 7.27
CA ARG A 126 36.85 13.16 7.03
C ARG A 126 36.03 12.86 8.29
N THR A 127 36.70 12.82 9.45
CA THR A 127 36.15 12.51 10.78
C THR A 127 35.68 13.74 11.55
N ASP A 128 35.42 14.87 10.87
CA ASP A 128 34.90 16.07 11.52
C ASP A 128 33.50 15.81 12.11
N ALA A 129 33.44 15.69 13.44
CA ALA A 129 32.24 15.29 14.17
C ALA A 129 31.14 16.37 14.12
N GLU A 130 31.52 17.64 14.01
CA GLU A 130 30.57 18.75 13.98
C GLU A 130 29.86 18.82 12.63
N LEU A 131 30.61 18.68 11.53
CA LEU A 131 30.04 18.56 10.19
C LEU A 131 29.18 17.30 10.03
N LEU A 132 29.63 16.16 10.58
CA LEU A 132 28.84 14.93 10.53
C LEU A 132 27.50 15.12 11.25
N ARG A 133 27.50 15.74 12.42
CA ARG A 133 26.26 16.04 13.16
C ARG A 133 25.32 16.92 12.34
N ALA A 134 25.83 17.98 11.72
CA ALA A 134 25.03 18.88 10.89
C ALA A 134 24.47 18.19 9.62
N GLU A 135 25.25 17.34 8.95
CA GLU A 135 24.78 16.52 7.82
C GLU A 135 23.65 15.56 8.25
N LEU A 136 23.80 14.90 9.41
CA LEU A 136 22.78 13.98 9.93
C LEU A 136 21.50 14.69 10.37
N GLU A 137 21.63 15.88 10.95
CA GLU A 137 20.50 16.74 11.34
C GLU A 137 19.69 17.13 10.10
N LEU A 138 20.36 17.56 9.03
CA LEU A 138 19.74 17.88 7.74
C LEU A 138 18.96 16.69 7.14
N LEU A 139 19.56 15.49 7.15
CA LEU A 139 18.91 14.25 6.69
C LEU A 139 17.71 13.86 7.57
N THR A 140 17.81 14.12 8.88
CA THR A 140 16.74 13.88 9.85
C THR A 140 15.54 14.81 9.58
N THR A 141 15.78 16.11 9.40
CA THR A 141 14.74 17.08 9.03
C THR A 141 14.04 16.67 7.74
N PHE A 142 14.81 16.24 6.72
CA PHE A 142 14.23 15.74 5.47
C PHE A 142 13.34 14.51 5.70
N ALA A 143 13.77 13.55 6.51
CA ALA A 143 12.98 12.35 6.84
C ALA A 143 11.68 12.68 7.59
N ASP A 144 11.75 13.55 8.61
CA ASP A 144 10.57 14.00 9.38
C ASP A 144 9.53 14.68 8.49
N VAL A 145 9.98 15.55 7.57
CA VAL A 145 9.10 16.22 6.59
C VAL A 145 8.49 15.19 5.63
N CYS A 146 9.28 14.24 5.12
CA CYS A 146 8.81 13.20 4.21
C CYS A 146 7.78 12.25 4.86
N GLU A 147 7.94 11.92 6.15
CA GLU A 147 7.02 11.03 6.89
C GLU A 147 5.56 11.53 6.86
N LEU A 148 5.37 12.86 6.90
CA LEU A 148 4.04 13.51 6.84
C LEU A 148 3.39 13.43 5.46
N ALA A 149 4.17 13.23 4.41
CA ALA A 149 3.67 13.24 3.04
C ALA A 149 3.57 11.83 2.43
N ARG A 150 3.61 10.78 3.25
CA ARG A 150 3.44 9.40 2.78
C ARG A 150 1.99 9.15 2.39
N ASN A 151 1.81 8.57 1.20
CA ASN A 151 0.51 8.19 0.65
C ASN A 151 0.07 6.77 1.08
N ARG A 152 0.88 6.07 1.89
CA ARG A 152 0.58 4.75 2.44
C ARG A 152 1.05 4.67 3.90
N PRO A 153 0.36 3.90 4.76
CA PRO A 153 0.91 3.46 6.03
C PRO A 153 2.22 2.71 5.82
N SER A 154 3.11 2.69 6.82
CA SER A 154 4.25 1.78 6.79
C SER A 154 3.81 0.33 7.03
N VAL A 155 4.64 -0.65 6.64
CA VAL A 155 4.37 -2.08 6.90
C VAL A 155 4.13 -2.36 8.40
N SER A 156 4.79 -1.63 9.30
CA SER A 156 4.56 -1.71 10.75
C SER A 156 3.25 -1.06 11.24
N GLU A 157 2.56 -0.28 10.40
CA GLU A 157 1.28 0.37 10.70
C GLU A 157 0.08 -0.43 10.20
N GLU A 158 0.30 -1.46 9.37
CA GLU A 158 -0.76 -2.34 8.83
C GLU A 158 -1.39 -3.25 9.91
N ASP A 159 -0.71 -3.46 11.04
CA ASP A 159 -1.17 -4.32 12.16
C ASP A 159 -2.14 -3.62 13.14
N ASN A 160 -2.42 -2.32 12.96
CA ASN A 160 -3.37 -1.59 13.81
C ASN A 160 -4.80 -1.65 13.24
N ALA A 161 -5.80 -1.74 14.12
CA ALA A 161 -7.22 -1.95 13.76
C ALA A 161 -7.91 -0.81 12.97
N GLU A 162 -7.24 0.31 12.69
CA GLU A 162 -7.77 1.45 11.93
C GLU A 162 -6.81 1.91 10.78
N PRO A 163 -6.36 1.05 9.85
CA PRO A 163 -5.31 1.39 8.89
C PRO A 163 -5.87 2.03 7.60
N VAL A 164 -6.91 2.85 7.70
CA VAL A 164 -7.60 3.41 6.51
C VAL A 164 -6.89 4.66 5.98
N HIS A 165 -6.35 5.52 6.86
CA HIS A 165 -5.86 6.84 6.44
C HIS A 165 -4.33 6.92 6.33
N SER A 166 -3.85 7.66 5.32
CA SER A 166 -2.43 7.92 5.12
C SER A 166 -1.94 9.13 5.95
N PRO A 167 -0.65 9.18 6.36
CA PRO A 167 -0.09 10.37 7.03
C PRO A 167 -0.34 11.69 6.29
N ARG A 168 -0.33 11.66 4.95
CA ARG A 168 -0.61 12.83 4.11
C ARG A 168 -2.03 13.36 4.28
N GLU A 169 -3.01 12.48 4.44
CA GLU A 169 -4.39 12.90 4.67
C GLU A 169 -4.55 13.54 6.04
N TYR A 170 -3.99 12.93 7.09
CA TYR A 170 -4.02 13.52 8.42
C TYR A 170 -3.40 14.92 8.42
N PHE A 171 -2.30 15.11 7.67
CA PHE A 171 -1.72 16.44 7.49
C PHE A 171 -2.68 17.39 6.77
N HIS A 172 -3.32 16.97 5.67
CA HIS A 172 -4.26 17.82 4.94
C HIS A 172 -5.52 18.16 5.75
N SER A 173 -6.09 17.22 6.52
CA SER A 173 -7.20 17.50 7.43
C SER A 173 -6.78 18.52 8.48
N TYR A 174 -5.60 18.35 9.07
CA TYR A 174 -5.04 19.32 10.01
C TYR A 174 -4.91 20.73 9.42
N LEU A 175 -4.54 20.87 8.13
CA LEU A 175 -4.45 22.19 7.48
C LEU A 175 -5.79 22.93 7.38
N LEU A 176 -6.94 22.26 7.53
CA LEU A 176 -8.26 22.90 7.47
C LEU A 176 -8.58 23.71 8.73
N SER A 177 -8.19 23.20 9.90
CA SER A 177 -8.52 23.78 11.21
C SER A 177 -7.30 24.33 11.95
N LEU A 178 -6.11 23.78 11.67
CA LEU A 178 -4.89 23.87 12.46
C LEU A 178 -5.09 23.40 13.92
N ASP A 179 -6.05 22.50 14.11
CA ASP A 179 -6.46 21.98 15.41
C ASP A 179 -6.55 20.44 15.34
N ALA A 180 -5.66 19.77 16.06
CA ALA A 180 -5.55 18.31 16.05
C ALA A 180 -6.73 17.62 16.75
N ASP A 181 -7.42 18.31 17.66
CA ASP A 181 -8.56 17.79 18.39
C ASP A 181 -9.84 17.89 17.56
N VAL A 182 -10.04 19.02 16.86
CA VAL A 182 -11.18 19.20 15.93
C VAL A 182 -11.18 18.14 14.81
N GLU A 183 -10.00 17.80 14.29
CA GLU A 183 -9.85 16.79 13.23
C GLU A 183 -9.68 15.36 13.77
N MET A 184 -9.65 15.17 15.10
CA MET A 184 -9.47 13.89 15.78
C MET A 184 -8.27 13.07 15.24
N LEU A 185 -7.10 13.72 15.12
CA LEU A 185 -5.90 13.07 14.60
C LEU A 185 -5.36 11.99 15.57
N PRO A 186 -4.90 10.81 15.09
CA PRO A 186 -4.31 9.79 15.97
C PRO A 186 -3.03 10.25 16.67
N ASP A 187 -2.77 9.76 17.88
CA ASP A 187 -1.59 10.11 18.68
C ASP A 187 -0.26 9.82 17.95
N ALA A 188 -0.19 8.72 17.21
CA ALA A 188 0.97 8.38 16.38
C ALA A 188 1.26 9.44 15.32
N PHE A 189 0.21 10.03 14.72
CA PHE A 189 0.35 11.12 13.76
C PHE A 189 0.67 12.45 14.43
N ARG A 190 0.02 12.78 15.57
CA ARG A 190 0.34 13.96 16.38
C ARG A 190 1.83 14.01 16.75
N ALA A 191 2.41 12.87 17.13
CA ALA A 191 3.83 12.76 17.43
C ALA A 191 4.73 13.03 16.21
N ARG A 192 4.34 12.59 15.00
CA ARG A 192 5.06 12.88 13.75
C ARG A 192 5.01 14.37 13.41
N LEU A 193 3.83 14.96 13.49
CA LEU A 193 3.63 16.37 13.21
C LEU A 193 4.45 17.24 14.18
N ALA A 194 4.42 16.93 15.48
CA ALA A 194 5.23 17.62 16.49
C ALA A 194 6.74 17.50 16.20
N ARG A 195 7.23 16.32 15.79
CA ARG A 195 8.65 16.16 15.40
C ARG A 195 9.02 17.03 14.19
N ALA A 196 8.18 17.06 13.16
CA ALA A 196 8.43 17.90 11.98
C ALA A 196 8.41 19.40 12.34
N LEU A 197 7.48 19.82 13.20
CA LEU A 197 7.35 21.20 13.66
C LEU A 197 8.47 21.65 14.62
N HIS A 198 9.15 20.70 15.29
CA HIS A 198 10.30 21.01 16.13
C HIS A 198 11.44 21.68 15.35
N HIS A 199 11.59 21.37 14.06
CA HIS A 199 12.56 22.01 13.16
C HIS A 199 12.24 23.49 12.86
N TYR A 200 11.12 23.99 13.37
CA TYR A 200 10.64 25.37 13.26
C TYR A 200 10.51 26.05 14.63
N ASP A 201 11.16 25.51 15.67
CA ASP A 201 11.08 25.98 17.06
C ASP A 201 9.65 25.92 17.67
N VAL A 202 8.77 25.07 17.12
CA VAL A 202 7.42 24.85 17.63
C VAL A 202 7.35 23.53 18.40
N ALA A 203 7.02 23.60 19.70
CA ALA A 203 7.06 22.45 20.61
C ALA A 203 5.68 21.82 20.88
N ASP A 204 4.59 22.54 20.62
CA ASP A 204 3.22 22.06 20.82
C ASP A 204 2.29 22.49 19.66
N LEU A 205 1.11 21.89 19.61
CA LEU A 205 0.13 22.09 18.52
C LEU A 205 -0.92 23.16 18.85
N THR A 206 -0.70 23.97 19.89
CA THR A 206 -1.62 25.06 20.25
C THR A 206 -1.53 26.14 19.17
N ARG A 207 -2.68 26.58 18.65
CA ARG A 207 -2.70 27.55 17.57
C ARG A 207 -2.11 28.90 17.98
N THR A 208 -0.92 29.20 17.46
CA THR A 208 -0.20 30.48 17.61
C THR A 208 0.25 31.00 16.23
N PRO A 209 0.58 32.30 16.09
CA PRO A 209 1.16 32.82 14.85
C PRO A 209 2.43 32.06 14.40
N GLU A 210 3.24 31.61 15.36
CA GLU A 210 4.46 30.83 15.09
C GLU A 210 4.13 29.45 14.52
N LEU A 211 3.09 28.77 15.05
CA LEU A 211 2.60 27.51 14.47
C LEU A 211 2.06 27.73 13.06
N GLU A 212 1.28 28.79 12.83
CA GLU A 212 0.73 29.10 11.50
C GLU A 212 1.86 29.32 10.47
N GLU A 213 2.91 30.06 10.85
CA GLU A 213 4.09 30.22 10.00
C GLU A 213 4.82 28.90 9.79
N ALA A 214 5.10 28.13 10.85
CA ALA A 214 5.79 26.84 10.76
C ALA A 214 5.07 25.85 9.84
N VAL A 215 3.75 25.71 10.01
CA VAL A 215 2.91 24.83 9.18
C VAL A 215 2.89 25.30 7.72
N TYR A 216 2.83 26.61 7.47
CA TYR A 216 2.95 27.16 6.12
C TYR A 216 4.31 26.84 5.48
N ARG A 217 5.41 27.01 6.22
CA ARG A 217 6.76 26.67 5.77
C ARG A 217 6.92 25.18 5.48
N LEU A 218 6.40 24.34 6.37
CA LEU A 218 6.36 22.89 6.21
C LEU A 218 5.56 22.48 4.96
N PHE A 219 4.42 23.12 4.71
CA PHE A 219 3.66 22.91 3.47
C PHE A 219 4.46 23.32 2.23
N LEU A 220 5.16 24.45 2.26
CA LEU A 220 6.05 24.88 1.17
C LEU A 220 7.23 23.92 0.95
N ALA A 221 7.80 23.37 2.01
CA ALA A 221 8.84 22.35 1.93
C ALA A 221 8.34 21.13 1.14
N LEU A 222 7.15 20.64 1.46
CA LEU A 222 6.52 19.51 0.77
C LEU A 222 6.20 19.80 -0.70
N GLN A 223 5.77 21.02 -1.02
CA GLN A 223 5.53 21.46 -2.41
C GLN A 223 6.82 21.57 -3.22
N ARG A 224 7.96 21.84 -2.58
CA ARG A 224 9.27 22.07 -3.23
C ARG A 224 10.21 20.87 -3.14
N ILE A 225 9.70 19.70 -2.78
CA ILE A 225 10.50 18.50 -2.52
C ILE A 225 11.37 18.06 -3.71
N ASP A 226 10.92 18.29 -4.95
CA ASP A 226 11.70 18.01 -6.17
C ASP A 226 13.03 18.79 -6.24
N ASN A 227 13.10 19.96 -5.59
CA ASN A 227 14.34 20.74 -5.49
C ASN A 227 15.27 20.24 -4.37
N GLN A 228 14.71 19.53 -3.39
CA GLN A 228 15.45 18.94 -2.26
C GLN A 228 16.12 17.62 -2.67
N VAL A 229 15.45 16.82 -3.53
CA VAL A 229 15.92 15.49 -3.93
C VAL A 229 17.38 15.47 -4.45
N PRO A 230 17.81 16.34 -5.38
CA PRO A 230 19.20 16.35 -5.84
C PRO A 230 20.21 16.70 -4.74
N VAL A 231 19.83 17.54 -3.79
CA VAL A 231 20.70 17.93 -2.65
C VAL A 231 20.91 16.74 -1.72
N ILE A 232 19.82 16.06 -1.33
CA ILE A 232 19.89 14.88 -0.46
C ILE A 232 20.65 13.74 -1.14
N ALA A 233 20.37 13.49 -2.43
CA ALA A 233 21.09 12.49 -3.20
C ALA A 233 22.59 12.80 -3.28
N GLY A 234 22.98 14.04 -3.58
CA GLY A 234 24.40 14.45 -3.66
C GLY A 234 25.15 14.27 -2.34
N LEU A 235 24.54 14.65 -1.21
CA LEU A 235 25.13 14.45 0.12
C LEU A 235 25.38 12.96 0.43
N LEU A 236 24.41 12.09 0.11
CA LEU A 236 24.54 10.64 0.31
C LEU A 236 25.55 10.00 -0.67
N GLU A 237 25.54 10.41 -1.95
CA GLU A 237 26.44 9.93 -2.99
C GLU A 237 27.90 10.28 -2.69
N ARG A 238 28.15 11.50 -2.20
CA ARG A 238 29.48 11.92 -1.75
C ARG A 238 30.01 11.00 -0.64
N ARG A 239 29.19 10.70 0.37
CA ARG A 239 29.56 9.78 1.45
C ARG A 239 29.79 8.36 0.94
N LEU A 240 29.06 7.93 -0.08
CA LEU A 240 29.27 6.65 -0.74
C LEU A 240 30.59 6.60 -1.53
N ALA A 241 31.03 7.72 -2.12
CA ALA A 241 32.31 7.82 -2.84
C ALA A 241 33.52 7.82 -1.90
N ASP A 242 33.35 8.27 -0.65
CA ASP A 242 34.38 8.18 0.38
C ASP A 242 34.62 6.70 0.78
N GLN A 243 35.87 6.25 0.76
CA GLN A 243 36.22 4.91 1.26
C GLN A 243 35.99 4.83 2.78
N PRO A 244 35.39 3.74 3.30
CA PRO A 244 35.19 3.58 4.73
C PRO A 244 36.55 3.62 5.45
N THR A 245 36.65 4.49 6.46
CA THR A 245 37.80 4.51 7.39
C THR A 245 37.87 3.21 8.17
N LYS A 246 39.03 2.88 8.75
CA LYS A 246 39.16 1.72 9.66
C LYS A 246 38.32 1.85 10.95
N GLU A 247 37.84 3.06 11.25
CA GLU A 247 36.98 3.35 12.40
C GLU A 247 35.53 3.00 12.09
N GLU A 248 34.84 2.35 13.05
CA GLU A 248 33.42 2.03 12.91
C GLU A 248 32.58 3.31 12.86
N PRO A 249 31.61 3.40 11.93
CA PRO A 249 30.73 4.55 11.84
C PRO A 249 29.85 4.66 13.11
N ALA A 250 29.57 5.89 13.53
CA ALA A 250 28.73 6.13 14.70
C ALA A 250 27.33 5.51 14.53
N ALA A 251 26.78 4.90 15.58
CA ALA A 251 25.46 4.26 15.57
C ALA A 251 24.34 5.20 15.07
N ALA A 252 24.44 6.50 15.38
CA ALA A 252 23.53 7.55 14.92
C ALA A 252 23.42 7.63 13.37
N VAL A 253 24.48 7.29 12.63
CA VAL A 253 24.43 7.24 11.15
C VAL A 253 23.48 6.15 10.68
N GLY A 254 23.49 4.98 11.34
CA GLY A 254 22.59 3.87 11.00
C GLY A 254 21.13 4.23 11.23
N GLU A 255 20.83 4.82 12.40
CA GLU A 255 19.47 5.25 12.75
C GLU A 255 18.91 6.27 11.74
N VAL A 256 19.68 7.29 11.37
CA VAL A 256 19.25 8.30 10.39
C VAL A 256 19.04 7.68 9.01
N LEU A 257 19.93 6.78 8.57
CA LEU A 257 19.77 6.09 7.29
C LEU A 257 18.51 5.22 7.27
N ASP A 258 18.24 4.45 8.32
CA ASP A 258 17.03 3.63 8.42
C ASP A 258 15.75 4.49 8.35
N ARG A 259 15.76 5.66 9.01
CA ARG A 259 14.66 6.63 8.92
C ARG A 259 14.49 7.22 7.53
N VAL A 260 15.57 7.66 6.87
CA VAL A 260 15.52 8.18 5.49
C VAL A 260 15.01 7.10 4.53
N ILE A 261 15.44 5.85 4.70
CA ILE A 261 15.00 4.70 3.89
C ILE A 261 13.49 4.47 4.05
N ALA A 262 12.97 4.49 5.27
CA ALA A 262 11.55 4.32 5.55
C ALA A 262 10.70 5.51 5.07
N ALA A 263 11.17 6.74 5.25
CA ALA A 263 10.45 7.96 4.86
C ALA A 263 10.38 8.15 3.34
N THR A 264 11.39 7.68 2.60
CA THR A 264 11.47 7.83 1.13
C THR A 264 10.96 6.63 0.34
N GLN A 265 10.52 5.57 1.03
CA GLN A 265 10.11 4.31 0.40
C GLN A 265 9.05 4.53 -0.68
N VAL A 266 9.24 3.91 -1.86
CA VAL A 266 8.41 4.03 -3.07
C VAL A 266 8.44 5.40 -3.77
N ARG A 267 8.40 6.52 -3.03
CA ARG A 267 8.23 7.87 -3.59
C ARG A 267 9.53 8.47 -4.14
N PHE A 268 10.65 8.31 -3.44
CA PHE A 268 11.96 8.83 -3.86
C PHE A 268 12.98 7.69 -3.98
N PRO A 269 12.84 6.79 -4.98
CA PRO A 269 13.64 5.58 -5.08
C PRO A 269 15.14 5.86 -5.22
N VAL A 270 15.52 6.99 -5.83
CA VAL A 270 16.93 7.40 -5.94
C VAL A 270 17.55 7.61 -4.55
N ILE A 271 16.88 8.37 -3.67
CA ILE A 271 17.36 8.62 -2.30
C ILE A 271 17.40 7.31 -1.51
N GLY A 272 16.30 6.54 -1.57
CA GLY A 272 16.22 5.27 -0.85
C GLY A 272 17.28 4.25 -1.30
N ASP A 273 17.66 4.22 -2.58
CA ASP A 273 18.70 3.34 -3.09
C ASP A 273 20.10 3.77 -2.64
N VAL A 274 20.42 5.07 -2.73
CA VAL A 274 21.72 5.58 -2.29
C VAL A 274 21.87 5.42 -0.76
N ALA A 275 20.83 5.70 0.02
CA ALA A 275 20.83 5.51 1.47
C ALA A 275 21.05 4.04 1.86
N ARG A 276 20.38 3.08 1.18
CA ARG A 276 20.61 1.64 1.40
C ARG A 276 22.02 1.19 1.01
N ASN A 277 22.56 1.69 -0.09
CA ASN A 277 23.94 1.39 -0.49
C ASN A 277 24.95 1.91 0.55
N LEU A 278 24.72 3.12 1.08
CA LEU A 278 25.58 3.68 2.12
C LEU A 278 25.49 2.87 3.42
N ARG A 279 24.27 2.49 3.83
CA ARG A 279 24.05 1.63 4.99
C ARG A 279 24.78 0.29 4.84
N TYR A 280 24.69 -0.32 3.65
CA TYR A 280 25.40 -1.55 3.33
C TYR A 280 26.92 -1.38 3.49
N ARG A 281 27.51 -0.36 2.87
CA ARG A 281 28.98 -0.14 2.95
C ARG A 281 29.48 0.14 4.36
N TYR A 282 28.68 0.79 5.20
CA TYR A 282 29.09 1.23 6.54
C TYR A 282 28.87 0.16 7.62
N PHE A 283 27.80 -0.63 7.51
CA PHE A 283 27.39 -1.55 8.58
C PHE A 283 27.42 -3.01 8.13
N ASP A 284 26.92 -3.32 6.94
CA ASP A 284 26.76 -4.71 6.49
C ASP A 284 28.07 -5.26 5.91
N GLU A 285 28.76 -4.51 5.06
CA GLU A 285 30.02 -4.90 4.41
C GLU A 285 31.17 -5.18 5.42
N PRO A 286 31.41 -4.34 6.45
CA PRO A 286 32.45 -4.62 7.45
C PRO A 286 32.15 -5.87 8.27
N ALA A 287 30.88 -6.12 8.62
CA ALA A 287 30.46 -7.32 9.32
C ALA A 287 30.67 -8.57 8.47
N ILE A 288 30.30 -8.52 7.18
CA ILE A 288 30.59 -9.58 6.19
C ILE A 288 32.09 -9.86 6.13
N ARG A 289 32.92 -8.81 6.03
CA ARG A 289 34.38 -8.95 5.93
C ARG A 289 35.01 -9.54 7.20
N ARG A 290 34.51 -9.18 8.39
CA ARG A 290 34.98 -9.71 9.67
C ARG A 290 34.67 -11.20 9.81
N ALA A 291 33.44 -11.60 9.51
CA ALA A 291 33.02 -13.01 9.53
C ALA A 291 33.89 -13.87 8.59
N ARG A 292 34.20 -13.35 7.39
CA ARG A 292 35.11 -14.01 6.45
C ARG A 292 36.54 -14.15 6.99
N GLY A 293 37.05 -13.12 7.66
CA GLY A 293 38.37 -13.14 8.29
C GLY A 293 38.52 -14.26 9.33
N GLU A 294 37.51 -14.44 10.18
CA GLU A 294 37.47 -15.50 11.20
C GLU A 294 37.53 -16.91 10.59
N VAL A 295 36.83 -17.13 9.47
CA VAL A 295 36.90 -18.39 8.71
C VAL A 295 38.30 -18.61 8.15
N TYR A 296 38.91 -17.60 7.53
CA TYR A 296 40.26 -17.70 6.99
C TYR A 296 41.32 -17.97 8.07
N ASP A 297 41.18 -17.40 9.26
CA ASP A 297 42.08 -17.68 10.38
C ASP A 297 41.97 -19.14 10.86
N SER A 298 40.75 -19.69 10.94
CA SER A 298 40.53 -21.11 11.25
C SER A 298 41.13 -22.05 10.20
N VAL A 299 40.95 -21.71 8.92
CA VAL A 299 41.54 -22.43 7.77
C VAL A 299 43.07 -22.42 7.84
N ARG A 300 43.69 -21.25 8.07
CA ARG A 300 45.16 -21.13 8.20
C ARG A 300 45.69 -22.01 9.33
N GLY A 301 45.01 -22.08 10.47
CA GLY A 301 45.39 -22.96 11.58
C GLY A 301 45.34 -24.44 11.20
N SER A 302 44.30 -24.86 10.47
CA SER A 302 44.16 -26.23 9.97
C SER A 302 45.19 -26.59 8.90
N LEU A 303 45.52 -25.66 8.01
CA LEU A 303 46.58 -25.82 7.00
C LEU A 303 47.96 -25.93 7.63
N GLN A 304 48.27 -25.08 8.61
CA GLN A 304 49.57 -25.12 9.31
C GLN A 304 49.78 -26.49 9.97
N TYR A 305 48.73 -27.05 10.59
CA TYR A 305 48.79 -28.39 11.15
C TYR A 305 49.12 -29.46 10.11
N LEU A 306 48.51 -29.41 8.92
CA LEU A 306 48.76 -30.36 7.83
C LEU A 306 50.18 -30.25 7.26
N VAL A 307 50.73 -29.03 7.18
CA VAL A 307 52.13 -28.80 6.77
C VAL A 307 53.09 -29.37 7.81
N ASP A 308 52.80 -29.19 9.10
CA ASP A 308 53.65 -29.69 10.19
C ASP A 308 53.51 -31.23 10.37
N HIS A 309 52.40 -31.84 9.93
CA HIS A 309 52.09 -33.27 10.07
C HIS A 309 51.61 -33.91 8.75
N PRO A 310 52.48 -34.04 7.73
CA PRO A 310 52.09 -34.49 6.39
C PRO A 310 51.65 -35.96 6.31
N THR A 311 51.88 -36.76 7.35
CA THR A 311 51.47 -38.18 7.44
C THR A 311 50.46 -38.42 8.56
N ALA A 312 49.69 -37.40 8.96
CA ALA A 312 48.67 -37.54 10.00
C ALA A 312 47.58 -38.54 9.56
N ASP A 313 47.14 -39.41 10.47
CA ASP A 313 46.07 -40.39 10.19
C ASP A 313 44.73 -39.71 9.84
N ASP A 314 44.53 -38.46 10.29
CA ASP A 314 43.35 -37.63 10.03
C ASP A 314 43.53 -36.65 8.84
N TYR A 315 44.59 -36.79 8.03
CA TYR A 315 44.89 -35.91 6.89
C TYR A 315 43.70 -35.78 5.93
N ALA A 316 43.10 -36.91 5.54
CA ALA A 316 41.96 -36.93 4.63
C ALA A 316 40.71 -36.25 5.23
N GLU A 317 40.44 -36.45 6.53
CA GLU A 317 39.31 -35.82 7.22
C GLU A 317 39.51 -34.30 7.31
N ARG A 318 40.74 -33.84 7.57
CA ARG A 318 41.07 -32.41 7.62
C ARG A 318 41.01 -31.74 6.25
N ILE A 319 41.48 -32.41 5.19
CA ILE A 319 41.29 -31.93 3.81
C ILE A 319 39.79 -31.80 3.51
N GLU A 320 38.97 -32.77 3.90
CA GLU A 320 37.52 -32.70 3.70
C GLU A 320 36.90 -31.50 4.46
N ARG A 321 37.30 -31.26 5.71
CA ARG A 321 36.88 -30.06 6.47
C ARG A 321 37.30 -28.75 5.81
N LEU A 322 38.48 -28.70 5.18
CA LEU A 322 38.92 -27.55 4.39
C LEU A 322 38.07 -27.37 3.13
N VAL A 323 37.73 -28.47 2.44
CA VAL A 323 36.81 -28.46 1.28
C VAL A 323 35.41 -27.98 1.66
N GLU A 324 34.97 -28.29 2.89
CA GLU A 324 33.70 -27.87 3.47
C GLU A 324 33.70 -26.42 4.00
N ALA A 325 34.86 -25.75 4.05
CA ALA A 325 34.94 -24.37 4.52
C ALA A 325 33.98 -23.44 3.73
N PRO A 326 33.28 -22.52 4.42
CA PRO A 326 32.26 -21.69 3.79
C PRO A 326 32.86 -20.59 2.89
N GLU A 327 34.17 -20.32 2.94
CA GLU A 327 34.80 -19.26 2.15
C GLU A 327 35.69 -19.84 1.02
N PRO A 328 35.79 -19.18 -0.15
CA PRO A 328 36.72 -19.60 -1.20
C PRO A 328 38.17 -19.57 -0.70
N LEU A 329 38.86 -20.71 -0.83
CA LEU A 329 40.22 -20.88 -0.31
C LEU A 329 41.31 -20.21 -1.17
N THR A 330 40.96 -19.67 -2.34
CA THR A 330 41.90 -18.98 -3.25
C THR A 330 42.50 -17.71 -2.65
N GLY A 331 41.75 -16.99 -1.81
CA GLY A 331 42.26 -15.80 -1.10
C GLY A 331 43.35 -16.15 -0.09
N VAL A 332 43.22 -17.29 0.59
CA VAL A 332 44.24 -17.81 1.53
C VAL A 332 45.53 -18.17 0.78
N LEU A 333 45.42 -18.69 -0.45
CA LEU A 333 46.58 -19.06 -1.28
C LEU A 333 47.47 -17.87 -1.65
N ALA A 334 46.90 -16.65 -1.72
CA ALA A 334 47.67 -15.43 -2.00
C ALA A 334 48.60 -15.02 -0.84
N GLY A 335 48.16 -15.24 0.40
CA GLY A 335 48.93 -14.93 1.62
C GLY A 335 49.72 -16.11 2.21
N TRP A 336 49.51 -17.33 1.71
CA TRP A 336 50.14 -18.55 2.23
C TRP A 336 51.58 -18.73 1.74
N ASN A 337 52.57 -18.59 2.62
CA ASN A 337 53.99 -18.72 2.27
C ASN A 337 54.60 -20.11 2.56
N ALA A 338 53.87 -21.01 3.22
CA ALA A 338 54.30 -22.39 3.47
C ALA A 338 53.96 -23.31 2.28
N ASP A 339 54.16 -24.63 2.45
CA ASP A 339 53.86 -25.62 1.42
C ASP A 339 52.39 -25.49 0.92
N PRO A 340 52.18 -25.20 -0.39
CA PRO A 340 50.85 -25.01 -0.94
C PRO A 340 50.13 -26.33 -1.27
N ALA A 341 50.77 -27.50 -1.16
CA ALA A 341 50.19 -28.77 -1.62
C ALA A 341 48.83 -29.13 -0.98
N PRO A 342 48.66 -29.09 0.37
CA PRO A 342 47.35 -29.37 0.99
C PRO A 342 46.27 -28.36 0.58
N LEU A 343 46.66 -27.10 0.41
CA LEU A 343 45.75 -26.02 0.01
C LEU A 343 45.34 -26.14 -1.47
N LEU A 344 46.26 -26.51 -2.35
CA LEU A 344 45.99 -26.75 -3.77
C LEU A 344 45.03 -27.94 -3.96
N GLU A 345 45.21 -29.01 -3.20
CA GLU A 345 44.29 -30.15 -3.20
C GLU A 345 42.90 -29.74 -2.71
N ALA A 346 42.81 -29.02 -1.58
CA ALA A 346 41.55 -28.54 -1.03
C ALA A 346 40.82 -27.59 -2.01
N ILE A 347 41.52 -26.62 -2.62
CA ILE A 347 40.94 -25.71 -3.63
C ILE A 347 40.41 -26.49 -4.83
N THR A 348 41.17 -27.48 -5.32
CA THR A 348 40.79 -28.29 -6.48
C THR A 348 39.54 -29.10 -6.16
N ARG A 349 39.50 -29.81 -5.02
CA ARG A 349 38.30 -30.55 -4.58
C ARG A 349 37.10 -29.61 -4.35
N GLN A 350 37.33 -28.43 -3.75
CA GLN A 350 36.29 -27.43 -3.49
C GLN A 350 35.65 -26.95 -4.80
N TYR A 351 36.41 -26.51 -5.82
CA TYR A 351 35.82 -26.01 -7.07
C TYR A 351 35.03 -27.09 -7.84
N TYR A 352 35.49 -28.33 -7.78
CA TYR A 352 34.93 -29.45 -8.53
C TYR A 352 33.92 -30.28 -7.75
N ARG A 353 33.51 -29.86 -6.54
CA ARG A 353 32.54 -30.60 -5.69
C ARG A 353 31.21 -30.96 -6.37
N ILE A 354 30.79 -30.21 -7.39
CA ILE A 354 29.59 -30.53 -8.21
C ILE A 354 29.82 -31.64 -9.24
N ARG A 355 31.01 -32.22 -9.26
CA ARG A 355 31.44 -33.34 -10.10
C ARG A 355 31.99 -34.44 -9.20
N THR A 356 31.80 -35.68 -9.62
CA THR A 356 32.51 -36.81 -9.03
C THR A 356 33.94 -36.79 -9.58
N LEU A 357 34.90 -36.38 -8.75
CA LEU A 357 36.33 -36.46 -9.08
C LEU A 357 36.84 -37.87 -8.81
N GLU A 358 37.50 -38.45 -9.81
CA GLU A 358 38.16 -39.75 -9.75
C GLU A 358 39.68 -39.60 -9.93
N ASP A 359 40.45 -40.57 -9.42
CA ASP A 359 41.91 -40.63 -9.54
C ASP A 359 42.65 -39.34 -9.11
N VAL A 360 42.18 -38.70 -8.03
CA VAL A 360 42.80 -37.47 -7.51
C VAL A 360 44.19 -37.78 -6.96
N LYS A 361 45.22 -37.18 -7.56
CA LYS A 361 46.62 -37.36 -7.17
C LYS A 361 47.29 -36.01 -6.97
N ALA A 362 47.87 -35.80 -5.79
CA ALA A 362 48.77 -34.70 -5.48
C ALA A 362 50.22 -35.20 -5.52
N PHE A 363 51.11 -34.52 -6.25
CA PHE A 363 52.52 -34.88 -6.35
C PHE A 363 53.41 -33.71 -6.77
N ASP A 364 54.71 -33.86 -6.54
CA ASP A 364 55.72 -32.86 -6.87
C ASP A 364 56.48 -33.25 -8.14
N ARG A 365 56.75 -32.26 -9.00
CA ARG A 365 57.60 -32.44 -10.18
C ARG A 365 58.36 -31.16 -10.47
N ASP A 366 59.69 -31.26 -10.61
CA ASP A 366 60.60 -30.14 -10.88
C ASP A 366 60.40 -28.93 -9.93
N GLY A 367 60.11 -29.20 -8.66
CA GLY A 367 59.88 -28.18 -7.63
C GLY A 367 58.51 -27.50 -7.68
N MET A 368 57.56 -28.00 -8.49
CA MET A 368 56.18 -27.54 -8.56
C MET A 368 55.20 -28.61 -8.07
N HIS A 369 54.14 -28.17 -7.40
CA HIS A 369 53.08 -29.03 -6.86
C HIS A 369 51.92 -29.13 -7.85
N PHE A 370 51.54 -30.35 -8.21
CA PHE A 370 50.45 -30.64 -9.14
C PHE A 370 49.36 -31.46 -8.46
N VAL A 371 48.10 -31.10 -8.74
CA VAL A 371 46.93 -31.91 -8.44
C VAL A 371 46.27 -32.30 -9.74
N THR A 372 46.12 -33.60 -9.97
CA THR A 372 45.48 -34.16 -11.17
C THR A 372 44.27 -35.00 -10.80
N GLY A 373 43.33 -35.17 -11.72
CA GLY A 373 42.18 -36.05 -11.56
C GLY A 373 41.35 -36.12 -12.85
N SER A 374 40.23 -36.83 -12.81
CA SER A 374 39.27 -36.90 -13.92
C SER A 374 37.83 -36.76 -13.43
N PHE A 375 36.96 -36.24 -14.29
CA PHE A 375 35.51 -36.18 -14.04
C PHE A 375 34.72 -36.31 -15.33
N GLU A 376 33.46 -36.71 -15.25
CA GLU A 376 32.57 -36.76 -16.42
C GLU A 376 31.84 -35.42 -16.67
N LEU A 377 31.76 -35.03 -17.95
CA LEU A 377 30.97 -33.89 -18.41
C LEU A 377 30.29 -34.25 -19.73
N ALA A 378 28.95 -34.32 -19.73
CA ALA A 378 28.14 -34.64 -20.91
C ALA A 378 28.53 -35.97 -21.59
N GLY A 379 28.88 -36.99 -20.79
CA GLY A 379 29.28 -38.31 -21.28
C GLY A 379 30.74 -38.42 -21.75
N GLU A 380 31.53 -37.35 -21.63
CA GLU A 380 32.96 -37.35 -21.91
C GLU A 380 33.78 -37.31 -20.60
N THR A 381 34.79 -38.17 -20.47
CA THR A 381 35.78 -38.06 -19.40
C THR A 381 36.71 -36.89 -19.67
N ILE A 382 36.78 -35.96 -18.72
CA ILE A 382 37.61 -34.75 -18.78
C ILE A 382 38.78 -34.91 -17.81
N ALA A 383 40.01 -34.71 -18.30
CA ALA A 383 41.20 -34.69 -17.45
C ALA A 383 41.42 -33.31 -16.83
N LEU A 384 41.69 -33.26 -15.53
CA LEU A 384 41.98 -32.06 -14.75
C LEU A 384 43.46 -32.02 -14.37
N ALA A 385 44.10 -30.87 -14.55
CA ALA A 385 45.39 -30.55 -13.96
C ALA A 385 45.34 -29.17 -13.29
N SER A 386 45.79 -29.10 -12.04
CA SER A 386 45.77 -27.92 -11.18
C SER A 386 47.16 -27.71 -10.59
N THR A 387 47.67 -26.47 -10.60
CA THR A 387 49.04 -26.15 -10.13
C THR A 387 49.16 -24.73 -9.61
N VAL A 388 50.13 -24.49 -8.71
CA VAL A 388 50.56 -23.15 -8.29
C VAL A 388 51.89 -22.81 -8.96
N ALA A 389 52.06 -21.58 -9.45
CA ALA A 389 53.32 -21.13 -10.07
C ALA A 389 53.53 -19.61 -9.91
N GLY A 390 54.77 -19.13 -10.01
CA GLY A 390 55.07 -17.70 -10.18
C GLY A 390 54.91 -17.24 -11.63
N HIS A 391 54.62 -15.95 -11.86
CA HIS A 391 54.51 -15.38 -13.21
C HIS A 391 55.74 -15.67 -14.10
N ALA A 392 56.96 -15.59 -13.55
CA ALA A 392 58.19 -15.86 -14.29
C ALA A 392 58.36 -17.33 -14.70
N GLU A 393 57.72 -18.26 -13.98
CA GLU A 393 57.83 -19.70 -14.17
C GLU A 393 56.76 -20.24 -15.13
N LEU A 394 55.77 -19.42 -15.48
CA LEU A 394 54.60 -19.80 -16.29
C LEU A 394 54.97 -20.54 -17.60
N PRO A 395 55.97 -20.12 -18.41
CA PRO A 395 56.36 -20.88 -19.60
C PRO A 395 56.84 -22.30 -19.28
N THR A 396 57.61 -22.46 -18.19
CA THR A 396 58.10 -23.76 -17.71
C THR A 396 56.95 -24.62 -17.19
N THR A 397 56.03 -24.03 -16.42
CA THR A 397 54.83 -24.70 -15.92
C THR A 397 53.97 -25.25 -17.06
N LEU A 398 53.76 -24.48 -18.13
CA LEU A 398 52.98 -24.92 -19.29
C LEU A 398 53.62 -26.11 -20.01
N ARG A 399 54.96 -26.17 -20.10
CA ARG A 399 55.68 -27.33 -20.66
C ARG A 399 55.49 -28.58 -19.80
N LEU A 400 55.60 -28.46 -18.47
CA LEU A 400 55.39 -29.61 -17.57
C LEU A 400 53.96 -30.12 -17.56
N LEU A 401 52.98 -29.21 -17.65
CA LEU A 401 51.57 -29.58 -17.79
C LEU A 401 51.35 -30.42 -19.06
N ASP A 402 52.00 -30.09 -20.17
CA ASP A 402 51.97 -30.89 -21.40
C ASP A 402 52.59 -32.29 -21.21
N GLU A 403 53.72 -32.39 -20.51
CA GLU A 403 54.37 -33.69 -20.22
C GLU A 403 53.53 -34.58 -19.29
N ILE A 404 52.88 -34.00 -18.28
CA ILE A 404 51.97 -34.72 -17.36
C ILE A 404 50.72 -35.25 -18.12
N ALA A 405 50.45 -34.76 -19.34
CA ALA A 405 49.30 -35.13 -20.15
C ALA A 405 49.40 -36.46 -20.89
N GLY A 406 50.61 -36.92 -21.20
CA GLY A 406 50.81 -38.02 -22.14
C GLY A 406 50.46 -37.65 -23.60
N PRO A 407 50.71 -38.54 -24.59
CA PRO A 407 50.82 -38.17 -26.01
C PRO A 407 49.51 -37.82 -26.76
N ALA A 408 48.32 -37.86 -26.15
CA ALA A 408 47.09 -37.37 -26.80
C ALA A 408 45.91 -37.17 -25.81
N PRO A 409 45.83 -36.06 -25.05
CA PRO A 409 44.70 -35.77 -24.18
C PRO A 409 43.71 -34.91 -24.94
N ARG A 410 42.72 -35.51 -25.61
CA ARG A 410 41.53 -34.74 -26.01
C ARG A 410 40.63 -34.61 -24.79
N ASN A 411 40.17 -33.39 -24.52
CA ASN A 411 39.36 -32.99 -23.36
C ASN A 411 40.10 -32.81 -22.02
N ARG A 412 41.11 -31.94 -21.97
CA ARG A 412 41.76 -31.50 -20.71
C ARG A 412 41.32 -30.10 -20.28
N VAL A 413 41.17 -29.87 -18.97
CA VAL A 413 41.04 -28.55 -18.35
C VAL A 413 42.22 -28.28 -17.42
N VAL A 414 42.73 -27.05 -17.44
CA VAL A 414 43.90 -26.64 -16.66
C VAL A 414 43.57 -25.43 -15.79
N ASP A 415 43.84 -25.53 -14.49
CA ASP A 415 43.68 -24.46 -13.51
C ASP A 415 45.07 -24.07 -12.96
N ILE A 416 45.53 -22.84 -13.22
CA ILE A 416 46.84 -22.33 -12.79
C ILE A 416 46.64 -21.20 -11.79
N TYR A 417 47.13 -21.36 -10.57
CA TYR A 417 47.14 -20.31 -9.56
C TYR A 417 48.47 -19.56 -9.62
N LEU A 418 48.43 -18.36 -10.19
CA LEU A 418 49.59 -17.58 -10.57
C LEU A 418 49.90 -16.50 -9.54
N ARG A 419 51.03 -16.62 -8.84
CA ARG A 419 51.54 -15.56 -7.96
C ARG A 419 52.14 -14.46 -8.82
N TRP A 420 51.46 -13.31 -8.85
CA TRP A 420 51.89 -12.14 -9.62
C TRP A 420 51.58 -10.84 -8.84
N PRO A 421 52.45 -10.47 -7.88
CA PRO A 421 52.24 -9.31 -7.02
C PRO A 421 52.06 -7.98 -7.77
N ASP A 422 52.73 -7.83 -8.91
CA ASP A 422 52.74 -6.60 -9.73
C ASP A 422 51.90 -6.75 -11.01
N ALA A 423 50.86 -7.59 -10.97
CA ALA A 423 49.93 -7.78 -12.08
C ALA A 423 49.22 -6.46 -12.46
N PRO A 424 48.93 -6.20 -13.76
CA PRO A 424 48.15 -5.06 -14.19
C PRO A 424 46.79 -4.97 -13.49
N ALA A 425 46.41 -3.76 -13.07
CA ALA A 425 45.10 -3.53 -12.46
C ALA A 425 43.96 -3.57 -13.49
N ASP A 426 44.26 -3.10 -14.72
CA ASP A 426 43.35 -3.14 -15.86
C ASP A 426 43.17 -4.60 -16.34
N GLY A 427 41.90 -4.97 -16.59
CA GLY A 427 41.57 -6.34 -16.96
C GLY A 427 41.96 -6.71 -18.39
N GLU A 428 42.00 -5.76 -19.32
CA GLU A 428 42.39 -6.01 -20.70
C GLU A 428 43.91 -6.15 -20.81
N GLU A 429 44.67 -5.28 -20.14
CA GLU A 429 46.13 -5.40 -20.07
C GLU A 429 46.56 -6.73 -19.43
N LEU A 430 45.88 -7.13 -18.34
CA LEU A 430 46.12 -8.41 -17.68
C LEU A 430 45.83 -9.59 -18.62
N ALA A 431 44.67 -9.59 -19.29
CA ALA A 431 44.30 -10.67 -20.19
C ALA A 431 45.25 -10.75 -21.40
N SER A 432 45.64 -9.62 -21.97
CA SER A 432 46.61 -9.58 -23.09
C SER A 432 47.96 -10.18 -22.70
N ALA A 433 48.50 -9.80 -21.54
CA ALA A 433 49.79 -10.32 -21.07
C ALA A 433 49.76 -11.84 -20.82
N LEU A 434 48.66 -12.37 -20.28
CA LEU A 434 48.49 -13.81 -20.09
C LEU A 434 48.28 -14.55 -21.42
N HIS A 435 47.53 -13.94 -22.35
CA HIS A 435 47.29 -14.49 -23.69
C HIS A 435 48.62 -14.67 -24.45
N ASP A 436 49.47 -13.64 -24.45
CA ASP A 436 50.77 -13.67 -25.13
C ASP A 436 51.63 -14.85 -24.65
N VAL A 437 51.67 -15.09 -23.33
CA VAL A 437 52.43 -16.22 -22.76
C VAL A 437 51.81 -17.56 -23.13
N LEU A 438 50.49 -17.73 -23.02
CA LEU A 438 49.82 -18.98 -23.39
C LEU A 438 49.98 -19.32 -24.87
N ALA A 439 49.90 -18.31 -25.74
CA ALA A 439 50.00 -18.46 -27.19
C ALA A 439 51.37 -19.02 -27.64
N THR A 440 52.42 -18.86 -26.83
CA THR A 440 53.75 -19.43 -27.09
C THR A 440 53.82 -20.95 -26.96
N ASN A 441 52.88 -21.58 -26.23
CA ASN A 441 52.85 -23.03 -26.04
C ASN A 441 51.73 -23.67 -26.90
N PRO A 442 52.06 -24.46 -27.94
CA PRO A 442 51.07 -25.07 -28.84
C PRO A 442 50.06 -25.99 -28.15
N ALA A 443 50.42 -26.63 -27.03
CA ALA A 443 49.55 -27.57 -26.31
C ALA A 443 48.29 -26.90 -25.75
N THR A 444 48.38 -25.60 -25.42
CA THR A 444 47.26 -24.81 -24.90
C THR A 444 46.07 -24.73 -25.87
N ARG A 445 46.32 -24.86 -27.18
CA ARG A 445 45.28 -24.88 -28.23
C ARG A 445 44.53 -26.21 -28.29
N GLY A 446 45.13 -27.29 -27.76
CA GLY A 446 44.51 -28.61 -27.65
C GLY A 446 43.72 -28.82 -26.36
N TRP A 447 43.90 -27.95 -25.36
CA TRP A 447 43.18 -28.02 -24.09
C TRP A 447 41.78 -27.40 -24.22
N ARG A 448 40.79 -27.97 -23.53
CA ARG A 448 39.40 -27.49 -23.56
C ARG A 448 39.26 -26.10 -22.94
N ARG A 449 40.05 -25.80 -21.90
CA ARG A 449 40.24 -24.46 -21.33
C ARG A 449 41.51 -24.38 -20.48
N THR A 450 42.02 -23.17 -20.34
CA THR A 450 43.02 -22.80 -19.35
C THR A 450 42.49 -21.64 -18.52
N THR A 451 42.38 -21.82 -17.21
CA THR A 451 41.97 -20.76 -16.28
C THR A 451 43.16 -20.37 -15.43
N LEU A 452 43.53 -19.09 -15.47
CA LEU A 452 44.59 -18.51 -14.66
C LEU A 452 43.95 -17.69 -13.55
N THR A 453 44.24 -18.06 -12.32
CA THR A 453 43.84 -17.35 -11.10
C THR A 453 45.02 -16.53 -10.63
N VAL A 454 45.00 -15.23 -10.90
CA VAL A 454 46.08 -14.30 -10.57
C VAL A 454 45.92 -13.82 -9.13
N LEU A 455 46.96 -14.09 -8.33
CA LEU A 455 47.05 -13.76 -6.92
C LEU A 455 47.93 -12.52 -6.76
N GLY A 456 47.31 -11.38 -6.43
CA GLY A 456 48.00 -10.10 -6.18
C GLY A 456 48.58 -9.99 -4.76
N ARG A 457 49.08 -8.78 -4.40
CA ARG A 457 49.62 -8.48 -3.06
C ARG A 457 48.59 -8.49 -1.92
N ASP A 458 47.31 -8.41 -2.23
CA ASP A 458 46.22 -8.32 -1.26
C ASP A 458 45.35 -9.58 -1.37
N GLU A 459 45.07 -10.23 -0.24
CA GLU A 459 44.26 -11.46 -0.16
C GLU A 459 42.85 -11.28 -0.75
N ASN A 460 42.37 -10.03 -0.84
CA ASN A 460 41.07 -9.67 -1.40
C ASN A 460 41.07 -9.41 -2.93
N ARG A 461 42.21 -9.49 -3.62
CA ARG A 461 42.30 -9.24 -5.07
C ARG A 461 42.74 -10.49 -5.84
N VAL A 462 41.85 -11.48 -5.87
CA VAL A 462 41.97 -12.64 -6.77
C VAL A 462 41.27 -12.32 -8.09
N ARG A 463 41.98 -12.47 -9.22
CA ARG A 463 41.43 -12.27 -10.57
C ARG A 463 41.44 -13.59 -11.32
N HIS A 464 40.39 -13.90 -12.08
CA HIS A 464 40.32 -15.11 -12.90
C HIS A 464 40.23 -14.74 -14.37
N VAL A 465 41.08 -15.35 -15.20
CA VAL A 465 41.04 -15.18 -16.65
C VAL A 465 41.00 -16.57 -17.28
N THR A 466 39.98 -16.84 -18.11
CA THR A 466 39.81 -18.14 -18.75
C THR A 466 39.97 -18.01 -20.26
N PHE A 467 40.86 -18.80 -20.84
CA PHE A 467 41.07 -18.91 -22.27
C PHE A 467 40.54 -20.24 -22.79
N ARG A 468 39.97 -20.21 -23.99
CA ARG A 468 39.50 -21.38 -24.74
C ARG A 468 40.08 -21.34 -26.16
N PRO A 469 40.25 -22.50 -26.82
CA PRO A 469 40.52 -22.52 -28.25
C PRO A 469 39.39 -21.82 -29.03
N ALA A 470 39.75 -20.98 -29.99
CA ALA A 470 38.79 -20.34 -30.88
C ALA A 470 38.10 -21.40 -31.75
N ARG A 471 36.80 -21.23 -32.02
CA ARG A 471 36.03 -22.17 -32.86
C ARG A 471 36.43 -22.10 -34.34
N ASP A 472 36.81 -20.91 -34.80
CA ASP A 472 37.01 -20.59 -36.23
C ASP A 472 38.45 -20.16 -36.57
N SER A 473 39.40 -20.26 -35.63
CA SER A 473 40.82 -19.94 -35.85
C SER A 473 41.75 -20.78 -34.98
N ASP A 474 43.03 -20.88 -35.35
CA ASP A 474 44.07 -21.62 -34.60
C ASP A 474 44.64 -20.81 -33.41
N GLY A 475 43.77 -20.07 -32.72
CA GLY A 475 44.13 -19.13 -31.64
C GLY A 475 43.39 -19.38 -30.34
N LEU A 476 43.83 -18.74 -29.26
CA LEU A 476 43.13 -18.69 -27.98
C LEU A 476 42.25 -17.43 -27.90
N VAL A 477 41.06 -17.57 -27.34
CA VAL A 477 40.13 -16.46 -27.06
C VAL A 477 39.74 -16.48 -25.60
N GLU A 478 39.72 -15.31 -24.98
CA GLU A 478 39.24 -15.15 -23.60
C GLU A 478 37.71 -15.31 -23.52
N ASP A 479 37.25 -16.07 -22.53
CA ASP A 479 35.84 -16.16 -22.14
C ASP A 479 35.47 -14.98 -21.22
N ARG A 480 35.25 -13.79 -21.82
CA ARG A 480 35.02 -12.53 -21.10
C ARG A 480 33.80 -12.54 -20.17
N ILE A 481 32.80 -13.39 -20.47
CA ILE A 481 31.57 -13.51 -19.66
C ILE A 481 31.86 -14.05 -18.25
N ILE A 482 32.89 -14.90 -18.12
CA ILE A 482 33.35 -15.46 -16.85
C ILE A 482 34.68 -14.85 -16.38
N ARG A 483 35.05 -13.67 -16.86
CA ARG A 483 36.16 -12.91 -16.27
C ARG A 483 35.92 -12.74 -14.77
N ASP A 484 36.96 -12.85 -13.97
CA ASP A 484 36.97 -12.92 -12.50
C ASP A 484 35.98 -13.92 -11.88
N MET A 485 35.58 -14.95 -12.63
CA MET A 485 34.78 -16.06 -12.16
C MET A 485 35.43 -17.39 -12.57
N HIS A 486 35.52 -18.34 -11.64
CA HIS A 486 35.96 -19.68 -12.00
C HIS A 486 34.88 -20.39 -12.86
N PRO A 487 35.21 -21.13 -13.94
CA PRO A 487 34.21 -21.72 -14.83
C PRO A 487 33.20 -22.66 -14.14
N LEU A 488 33.62 -23.37 -13.09
CA LEU A 488 32.73 -24.25 -12.31
C LEU A 488 31.75 -23.43 -11.44
N THR A 489 32.12 -22.22 -11.01
CA THR A 489 31.19 -21.28 -10.37
C THR A 489 30.12 -20.83 -11.37
N GLY A 490 30.49 -20.51 -12.61
CA GLY A 490 29.53 -20.18 -13.67
C GLY A 490 28.57 -21.33 -14.01
N GLN A 491 29.03 -22.59 -13.89
CA GLN A 491 28.15 -23.75 -14.05
C GLN A 491 27.12 -23.87 -12.93
N ARG A 492 27.52 -23.69 -11.66
CA ARG A 492 26.61 -23.75 -10.50
C ARG A 492 25.56 -22.65 -10.54
N LEU A 493 25.99 -21.43 -10.86
CA LEU A 493 25.10 -20.28 -11.04
C LEU A 493 24.28 -20.37 -12.34
N SER A 494 24.40 -21.47 -13.09
CA SER A 494 23.64 -21.72 -14.33
C SER A 494 23.76 -20.61 -15.37
N LEU A 495 24.95 -20.02 -15.50
CA LEU A 495 25.20 -18.87 -16.39
C LEU A 495 24.88 -19.17 -17.87
N TRP A 496 24.94 -20.44 -18.26
CA TRP A 496 24.53 -20.93 -19.58
C TRP A 496 23.08 -20.59 -19.94
N ARG A 497 22.22 -20.34 -18.93
CA ARG A 497 20.83 -19.92 -19.15
C ARG A 497 20.72 -18.57 -19.84
N LEU A 498 21.74 -17.70 -19.73
CA LEU A 498 21.75 -16.37 -20.33
C LEU A 498 22.10 -16.36 -21.83
N LYS A 499 22.24 -17.53 -22.49
CA LYS A 499 22.69 -17.62 -23.89
C LYS A 499 21.83 -16.86 -24.93
N ASN A 500 20.57 -16.58 -24.60
CA ASN A 500 19.63 -15.83 -25.46
C ASN A 500 19.79 -14.30 -25.32
N PHE A 501 20.74 -13.85 -24.50
CA PHE A 501 21.03 -12.46 -24.23
C PHE A 501 22.48 -12.15 -24.63
N ASP A 502 22.70 -10.90 -25.03
CA ASP A 502 24.03 -10.31 -25.09
C ASP A 502 24.25 -9.54 -23.79
N GLY A 503 25.43 -9.67 -23.18
CA GLY A 503 25.63 -9.12 -21.85
C GLY A 503 27.05 -8.73 -21.54
N VAL A 504 27.18 -7.75 -20.65
CA VAL A 504 28.45 -7.26 -20.13
C VAL A 504 28.47 -7.47 -18.62
N ARG A 505 29.57 -8.02 -18.11
CA ARG A 505 29.79 -8.14 -16.67
C ARG A 505 30.11 -6.76 -16.09
N LEU A 506 29.40 -6.37 -15.05
CA LEU A 506 29.60 -5.13 -14.32
C LEU A 506 30.41 -5.36 -13.04
N SER A 507 30.93 -4.28 -12.47
CA SER A 507 31.59 -4.33 -11.16
C SER A 507 30.59 -4.71 -10.08
N ALA A 508 30.98 -5.62 -9.19
CA ALA A 508 30.15 -6.15 -8.11
C ALA A 508 30.99 -6.35 -6.84
N PRO A 509 30.37 -6.36 -5.64
CA PRO A 509 31.05 -6.77 -4.41
C PRO A 509 31.70 -8.16 -4.53
N ALA A 510 32.69 -8.45 -3.69
CA ALA A 510 33.34 -9.76 -3.66
C ALA A 510 32.32 -10.90 -3.54
N ASP A 511 32.57 -12.01 -4.23
CA ASP A 511 31.73 -13.21 -4.26
C ASP A 511 30.30 -13.02 -4.82
N THR A 512 30.04 -11.85 -5.41
CA THR A 512 28.85 -11.57 -6.20
C THR A 512 29.22 -11.24 -7.65
N TYR A 513 28.28 -11.49 -8.56
CA TYR A 513 28.47 -11.29 -9.99
C TYR A 513 27.28 -10.54 -10.55
N LEU A 514 27.51 -9.41 -11.20
CA LEU A 514 26.46 -8.59 -11.79
C LEU A 514 26.62 -8.54 -13.30
N TYR A 515 25.52 -8.75 -14.02
CA TYR A 515 25.46 -8.71 -15.47
C TYR A 515 24.39 -7.72 -15.93
N ASP A 516 24.76 -6.86 -16.87
CA ASP A 516 23.81 -6.08 -17.68
C ASP A 516 23.56 -6.85 -18.97
N ILE A 517 22.34 -7.31 -19.17
CA ILE A 517 21.98 -8.18 -20.30
C ILE A 517 20.85 -7.58 -21.11
N VAL A 518 20.93 -7.77 -22.43
CA VAL A 518 19.92 -7.34 -23.41
C VAL A 518 19.53 -8.54 -24.25
N ALA A 519 18.23 -8.80 -24.43
CA ALA A 519 17.80 -9.96 -25.20
C ALA A 519 18.13 -9.79 -26.69
N LYS A 520 18.64 -10.86 -27.32
CA LYS A 520 19.05 -10.87 -28.73
C LYS A 520 17.89 -10.59 -29.68
N ASP A 521 16.74 -11.19 -29.40
CA ASP A 521 15.53 -11.08 -30.22
C ASP A 521 14.62 -9.92 -29.79
N ASN A 522 14.93 -9.25 -28.67
CA ASN A 522 14.16 -8.13 -28.15
C ASN A 522 15.05 -7.10 -27.44
N PRO A 523 15.56 -6.09 -28.16
CA PRO A 523 16.42 -5.06 -27.58
C PRO A 523 15.79 -4.20 -26.48
N SER A 524 14.46 -4.25 -26.30
CA SER A 524 13.76 -3.55 -25.21
C SER A 524 13.76 -4.32 -23.88
N ASP A 525 14.15 -5.60 -23.91
CA ASP A 525 14.30 -6.46 -22.74
C ASP A 525 15.73 -6.35 -22.19
N GLU A 526 15.94 -5.30 -21.40
CA GLU A 526 17.16 -5.08 -20.60
C GLU A 526 16.96 -5.56 -19.16
N ARG A 527 17.95 -6.27 -18.59
CA ARG A 527 17.89 -6.78 -17.21
C ARG A 527 19.24 -6.68 -16.51
N LEU A 528 19.20 -6.43 -15.20
CA LEU A 528 20.36 -6.65 -14.32
C LEU A 528 20.20 -8.02 -13.63
N ILE A 529 21.16 -8.92 -13.85
CA ILE A 529 21.19 -10.24 -13.21
C ILE A 529 22.34 -10.27 -12.21
N ALA A 530 21.99 -10.33 -10.93
CA ALA A 530 22.95 -10.55 -9.86
C ALA A 530 22.99 -12.03 -9.47
N MET A 531 24.18 -12.56 -9.21
CA MET A 531 24.38 -13.95 -8.83
C MET A 531 25.35 -14.04 -7.66
N ALA A 532 25.13 -14.97 -6.73
CA ALA A 532 26.04 -15.24 -5.62
C ALA A 532 25.96 -16.70 -5.16
N GLU A 533 27.02 -17.18 -4.53
CA GLU A 533 27.04 -18.49 -3.88
C GLU A 533 26.88 -18.31 -2.36
N ILE A 534 26.02 -19.13 -1.76
CA ILE A 534 25.80 -19.17 -0.31
C ILE A 534 26.41 -20.45 0.19
N ARG A 535 27.40 -20.33 1.06
CA ARG A 535 28.25 -21.46 1.48
C ARG A 535 28.10 -21.82 2.96
N ASP A 536 27.37 -20.99 3.70
CA ASP A 536 26.92 -21.24 5.07
C ASP A 536 25.39 -21.10 5.12
N VAL A 537 24.73 -21.93 5.92
CA VAL A 537 23.30 -21.78 6.24
C VAL A 537 23.13 -21.91 7.74
N SER A 538 23.58 -20.89 8.45
CA SER A 538 23.18 -20.64 9.83
C SER A 538 21.72 -20.15 9.83
N LEU A 539 20.80 -20.95 10.38
CA LEU A 539 19.41 -20.59 10.60
C LEU A 539 19.21 -20.35 12.10
N HIS A 540 18.79 -19.15 12.48
CA HIS A 540 18.43 -18.87 13.87
C HIS A 540 16.93 -19.05 14.05
N ARG A 541 16.54 -19.85 15.04
CA ARG A 541 15.15 -20.14 15.37
C ARG A 541 14.77 -19.60 16.75
N ASP A 542 13.52 -19.24 16.94
CA ASP A 542 12.96 -18.90 18.26
C ASP A 542 12.64 -20.17 19.08
N GLU A 543 12.10 -19.98 20.29
CA GLU A 543 11.70 -21.07 21.19
C GLU A 543 10.57 -21.94 20.60
N ASP A 544 9.77 -21.39 19.68
CA ASP A 544 8.66 -22.06 18.98
C ASP A 544 9.11 -22.76 17.68
N GLY A 545 10.39 -22.66 17.31
CA GLY A 545 10.98 -23.28 16.13
C GLY A 545 10.81 -22.50 14.82
N ASN A 546 10.26 -21.29 14.86
CA ASN A 546 10.13 -20.41 13.70
C ASN A 546 11.48 -19.81 13.33
N ILE A 547 11.70 -19.55 12.04
CA ILE A 547 12.93 -18.93 11.54
C ILE A 547 12.87 -17.43 11.88
N VAL A 548 13.85 -16.95 12.67
CA VAL A 548 13.97 -15.55 13.11
C VAL A 548 14.93 -14.76 12.25
N THR A 549 16.03 -15.38 11.79
CA THR A 549 16.98 -14.76 10.85
C THR A 549 17.64 -15.79 9.96
N VAL A 550 18.03 -15.37 8.74
CA VAL A 550 18.81 -16.16 7.79
C VAL A 550 20.07 -15.40 7.34
N PRO A 551 21.05 -15.18 8.23
CA PRO A 551 22.11 -14.17 8.03
C PRO A 551 22.93 -14.36 6.76
N ALA A 552 23.30 -15.60 6.41
CA ALA A 552 24.08 -15.85 5.20
C ALA A 552 23.29 -15.55 3.90
N ILE A 553 22.00 -15.85 3.89
CA ILE A 553 21.11 -15.57 2.75
C ILE A 553 20.83 -14.07 2.66
N GLU A 554 20.51 -13.42 3.77
CA GLU A 554 20.30 -11.97 3.86
C GLU A 554 21.54 -11.19 3.39
N ARG A 555 22.74 -11.59 3.83
CA ARG A 555 24.01 -10.96 3.41
C ARG A 555 24.24 -11.12 1.92
N ALA A 556 24.06 -12.33 1.36
CA ALA A 556 24.24 -12.56 -0.07
C ALA A 556 23.24 -11.74 -0.91
N VAL A 557 21.97 -11.68 -0.50
CA VAL A 557 20.97 -10.83 -1.13
C VAL A 557 21.37 -9.36 -1.03
N ALA A 558 21.74 -8.87 0.16
CA ALA A 558 22.16 -7.49 0.36
C ALA A 558 23.34 -7.10 -0.56
N SER A 559 24.36 -7.96 -0.69
CA SER A 559 25.48 -7.75 -1.61
C SER A 559 25.06 -7.72 -3.08
N CYS A 560 24.18 -8.61 -3.50
CA CYS A 560 23.59 -8.58 -4.86
C CYS A 560 22.78 -7.29 -5.09
N MET A 561 21.99 -6.88 -4.10
CA MET A 561 21.15 -5.69 -4.19
C MET A 561 21.96 -4.40 -4.24
N ASP A 562 23.09 -4.29 -3.53
CA ASP A 562 24.02 -3.16 -3.66
C ASP A 562 24.48 -2.98 -5.12
N GLY A 563 24.84 -4.09 -5.79
CA GLY A 563 25.19 -4.09 -7.21
C GLY A 563 24.07 -3.54 -8.10
N ILE A 564 22.86 -4.08 -7.96
CA ILE A 564 21.69 -3.65 -8.75
C ILE A 564 21.36 -2.18 -8.48
N ARG A 565 21.29 -1.77 -7.20
CA ARG A 565 20.92 -0.41 -6.80
C ARG A 565 21.93 0.63 -7.27
N ARG A 566 23.23 0.33 -7.19
CA ARG A 566 24.28 1.21 -7.70
C ARG A 566 24.10 1.49 -9.21
N GLU A 567 23.79 0.48 -10.01
CA GLU A 567 23.58 0.67 -11.45
C GLU A 567 22.24 1.34 -11.76
N GLN A 568 21.19 1.04 -11.00
CA GLN A 568 19.89 1.73 -11.10
C GLN A 568 19.99 3.22 -10.77
N ALA A 569 20.78 3.59 -9.75
CA ALA A 569 21.00 4.98 -9.37
C ALA A 569 21.60 5.80 -10.53
N LYS A 570 22.56 5.22 -11.27
CA LYS A 570 23.16 5.86 -12.46
C LYS A 570 22.17 6.05 -13.62
N ARG A 571 21.14 5.20 -13.72
CA ARG A 571 20.15 5.24 -14.80
C ARG A 571 19.08 6.32 -14.61
N GLY A 572 18.96 6.91 -13.41
CA GLY A 572 18.00 7.98 -13.11
C GLY A 572 16.55 7.56 -13.41
N ARG A 573 15.92 8.19 -14.41
CA ARG A 573 14.52 7.91 -14.82
C ARG A 573 14.37 6.70 -15.74
N LYS A 574 15.44 6.14 -16.29
CA LYS A 574 15.42 4.97 -17.22
C LYS A 574 15.73 3.67 -16.48
N ARG A 575 14.95 3.36 -15.44
CA ARG A 575 15.14 2.18 -14.60
C ARG A 575 14.71 0.90 -15.34
N VAL A 576 15.30 -0.22 -14.94
CA VAL A 576 14.96 -1.58 -15.43
C VAL A 576 14.26 -2.36 -14.34
N ASP A 577 13.11 -2.96 -14.64
CA ASP A 577 12.22 -3.56 -13.61
C ASP A 577 12.22 -5.09 -13.62
N ASN A 578 13.11 -5.70 -14.43
CA ASN A 578 13.18 -7.14 -14.66
C ASN A 578 14.45 -7.77 -14.11
N ASN A 579 14.95 -7.19 -13.03
CA ASN A 579 16.20 -7.63 -12.42
C ASN A 579 15.97 -8.97 -11.73
N ARG A 580 16.98 -9.83 -11.69
CA ARG A 580 16.91 -11.11 -10.99
C ARG A 580 18.12 -11.33 -10.11
N VAL A 581 17.90 -12.01 -9.00
CA VAL A 581 18.96 -12.51 -8.12
C VAL A 581 18.95 -14.04 -8.19
N VAL A 582 20.10 -14.66 -8.45
CA VAL A 582 20.25 -16.12 -8.44
C VAL A 582 21.26 -16.50 -7.37
N LEU A 583 20.82 -17.27 -6.39
CA LEU A 583 21.62 -17.70 -5.26
C LEU A 583 21.77 -19.22 -5.31
N TYR A 584 23.01 -19.71 -5.24
CA TYR A 584 23.28 -21.15 -5.15
C TYR A 584 23.73 -21.52 -3.74
N VAL A 585 22.95 -22.35 -3.05
CA VAL A 585 23.20 -22.78 -1.67
C VAL A 585 23.97 -24.10 -1.65
N TRP A 586 25.17 -24.08 -1.07
CA TRP A 586 26.02 -25.26 -0.96
C TRP A 586 25.53 -26.24 0.11
N PRO A 587 25.27 -25.82 1.36
CA PRO A 587 24.80 -26.74 2.39
C PRO A 587 23.41 -27.29 2.05
N VAL A 588 23.10 -28.46 2.58
CA VAL A 588 21.75 -29.01 2.52
C VAL A 588 20.88 -28.22 3.50
N LEU A 589 19.77 -27.68 3.01
CA LEU A 589 18.78 -26.95 3.80
C LEU A 589 17.84 -27.95 4.47
N ASP A 590 17.86 -27.98 5.79
CA ASP A 590 16.88 -28.72 6.60
C ASP A 590 15.73 -27.79 7.03
N VAL A 591 14.88 -27.44 6.06
CA VAL A 591 13.73 -26.55 6.23
C VAL A 591 12.51 -27.12 5.49
N PRO A 592 11.36 -27.31 6.16
CA PRO A 592 10.11 -27.67 5.49
C PRO A 592 9.69 -26.62 4.47
N LEU A 593 9.07 -27.06 3.35
CA LEU A 593 8.64 -26.15 2.27
C LEU A 593 7.72 -25.01 2.76
N GLU A 594 6.90 -25.28 3.78
CA GLU A 594 5.96 -24.34 4.39
C GLU A 594 6.68 -23.15 5.07
N GLN A 595 7.91 -23.34 5.56
CA GLN A 595 8.67 -22.31 6.26
C GLN A 595 9.49 -21.40 5.32
N PHE A 596 9.52 -21.67 4.02
CA PHE A 596 10.15 -20.76 3.05
C PHE A 596 9.41 -19.41 2.94
N GLY A 597 8.14 -19.35 3.36
CA GLY A 597 7.40 -18.09 3.50
C GLY A 597 8.06 -17.12 4.47
N SER A 598 8.59 -17.61 5.60
CA SER A 598 9.33 -16.79 6.58
C SER A 598 10.62 -16.22 5.97
N ILE A 599 11.37 -17.05 5.23
CA ILE A 599 12.57 -16.60 4.50
C ILE A 599 12.19 -15.48 3.51
N ALA A 600 11.08 -15.64 2.78
CA ALA A 600 10.58 -14.61 1.87
C ALA A 600 10.27 -13.29 2.58
N GLY A 601 9.67 -13.37 3.78
CA GLY A 601 9.39 -12.22 4.65
C GLY A 601 10.65 -11.43 5.01
N HIS A 602 11.75 -12.10 5.36
CA HIS A 602 13.04 -11.45 5.65
C HIS A 602 13.69 -10.80 4.41
N LEU A 603 13.48 -11.37 3.23
CA LEU A 603 14.03 -10.84 1.98
C LEU A 603 13.22 -9.69 1.36
N ALA A 604 11.92 -9.57 1.69
CA ALA A 604 11.04 -8.57 1.09
C ALA A 604 11.51 -7.12 1.30
N PRO A 605 11.92 -6.69 2.53
CA PRO A 605 12.42 -5.33 2.75
C PRO A 605 13.71 -5.03 1.97
N LEU A 606 14.59 -6.04 1.84
CA LEU A 606 15.87 -5.92 1.14
C LEU A 606 15.70 -5.74 -0.37
N THR A 607 14.62 -6.27 -0.95
CA THR A 607 14.38 -6.30 -2.40
C THR A 607 13.44 -5.20 -2.90
N ALA A 608 12.74 -4.52 -1.99
CA ALA A 608 11.81 -3.44 -2.31
C ALA A 608 12.45 -2.29 -3.11
N GLY A 609 11.75 -1.82 -4.14
CA GLY A 609 12.14 -0.65 -4.96
C GLY A 609 13.27 -0.89 -5.96
N ALA A 610 13.86 -2.08 -6.01
CA ALA A 610 15.02 -2.36 -6.85
C ALA A 610 14.68 -2.82 -8.29
N GLY A 611 13.39 -2.86 -8.65
CA GLY A 611 12.95 -3.39 -9.93
C GLY A 611 13.25 -4.90 -10.07
N LEU A 612 13.05 -5.65 -8.98
CA LEU A 612 13.34 -7.07 -8.92
C LEU A 612 12.11 -7.89 -9.32
N GLU A 613 12.25 -8.74 -10.34
CA GLU A 613 11.22 -9.69 -10.77
C GLU A 613 11.19 -10.92 -9.85
N GLU A 614 12.37 -11.47 -9.55
CA GLU A 614 12.52 -12.78 -8.92
C GLU A 614 13.86 -12.90 -8.18
N VAL A 615 13.84 -13.47 -6.97
CA VAL A 615 15.01 -14.11 -6.33
C VAL A 615 14.85 -15.62 -6.50
N THR A 616 15.82 -16.29 -7.13
CA THR A 616 15.87 -17.75 -7.23
C THR A 616 16.93 -18.29 -6.28
N LEU A 617 16.53 -19.13 -5.35
CA LEU A 617 17.38 -19.91 -4.47
C LEU A 617 17.47 -21.35 -5.01
N VAL A 618 18.62 -21.72 -5.54
CA VAL A 618 18.93 -23.10 -5.94
C VAL A 618 19.58 -23.78 -4.74
N CYS A 619 18.90 -24.75 -4.15
CA CYS A 619 19.33 -25.40 -2.92
C CYS A 619 19.07 -26.90 -2.95
N ARG A 620 19.65 -27.64 -2.00
CA ARG A 620 19.35 -29.06 -1.78
C ARG A 620 18.57 -29.20 -0.49
N VAL A 621 17.46 -29.94 -0.50
CA VAL A 621 16.59 -30.14 0.68
C VAL A 621 16.40 -31.63 0.99
N LEU A 622 16.25 -31.97 2.27
CA LEU A 622 16.02 -33.35 2.72
C LEU A 622 14.54 -33.77 2.63
N ASN A 623 13.60 -32.85 2.88
CA ASN A 623 12.14 -33.03 2.76
C ASN A 623 11.62 -34.42 3.21
N GLY A 624 12.05 -34.90 4.38
CA GLY A 624 11.64 -36.19 4.95
C GLY A 624 12.21 -37.45 4.27
N SER A 625 13.15 -37.31 3.33
CA SER A 625 13.90 -38.39 2.68
C SER A 625 15.36 -38.43 3.17
N ASP A 626 15.98 -39.61 3.16
CA ASP A 626 17.40 -39.78 3.53
C ASP A 626 18.38 -39.21 2.48
N THR A 627 17.90 -38.87 1.28
CA THR A 627 18.70 -38.37 0.16
C THR A 627 18.31 -36.95 -0.24
N PRO A 628 19.21 -35.95 -0.13
CA PRO A 628 18.93 -34.59 -0.57
C PRO A 628 18.63 -34.54 -2.08
N HIS A 629 17.59 -33.78 -2.47
CA HIS A 629 17.33 -33.46 -3.87
C HIS A 629 17.42 -31.96 -4.12
N GLU A 630 17.78 -31.58 -5.34
CA GLU A 630 17.96 -30.19 -5.75
C GLU A 630 16.61 -29.55 -6.07
N LEU A 631 16.44 -28.31 -5.62
CA LEU A 631 15.20 -27.54 -5.72
C LEU A 631 15.53 -26.09 -6.07
N ALA A 632 14.73 -25.49 -6.94
CA ALA A 632 14.72 -24.06 -7.20
C ALA A 632 13.51 -23.42 -6.52
N VAL A 633 13.76 -22.73 -5.41
CA VAL A 633 12.76 -21.92 -4.70
C VAL A 633 12.81 -20.49 -5.25
N ARG A 634 11.67 -19.99 -5.71
CA ARG A 634 11.55 -18.67 -6.35
C ARG A 634 10.67 -17.77 -5.50
N PHE A 635 11.22 -16.62 -5.17
CA PHE A 635 10.52 -15.53 -4.51
C PHE A 635 10.22 -14.48 -5.57
N SER A 636 8.95 -14.31 -5.93
CA SER A 636 8.51 -13.36 -6.96
C SER A 636 7.57 -12.33 -6.35
N TYR A 637 7.73 -11.07 -6.72
CA TYR A 637 6.81 -10.03 -6.26
C TYR A 637 5.59 -9.98 -7.20
N ARG A 638 4.40 -10.25 -6.67
CA ARG A 638 3.15 -10.07 -7.39
C ARG A 638 2.44 -8.83 -6.89
N SER A 639 2.06 -7.96 -7.84
CA SER A 639 1.32 -6.74 -7.52
C SER A 639 0.05 -7.09 -6.75
N GLY A 640 -0.06 -6.54 -5.55
CA GLY A 640 -1.16 -6.79 -4.62
C GLY A 640 -1.15 -8.13 -3.87
N ALA A 641 -0.19 -9.03 -4.10
CA ALA A 641 -0.03 -10.28 -3.34
C ALA A 641 1.23 -10.32 -2.45
N GLY A 642 2.09 -9.30 -2.54
CA GLY A 642 3.40 -9.32 -1.88
C GLY A 642 4.35 -10.33 -2.54
N VAL A 643 5.22 -10.93 -1.72
CA VAL A 643 6.19 -11.94 -2.18
C VAL A 643 5.52 -13.32 -2.21
N VAL A 644 5.44 -13.92 -3.39
CA VAL A 644 4.93 -15.28 -3.59
C VAL A 644 6.10 -16.24 -3.71
N VAL A 645 6.03 -17.33 -2.93
CA VAL A 645 7.00 -18.42 -2.95
C VAL A 645 6.51 -19.53 -3.88
N SER A 646 7.38 -20.03 -4.74
CA SER A 646 7.13 -21.25 -5.53
C SER A 646 8.35 -22.14 -5.53
N ALA A 647 8.14 -23.45 -5.41
CA ALA A 647 9.18 -24.46 -5.42
C ALA A 647 9.06 -25.30 -6.70
N THR A 648 10.15 -25.40 -7.46
CA THR A 648 10.21 -26.11 -8.75
C THR A 648 11.52 -26.89 -8.87
N GLU A 649 11.59 -27.86 -9.78
CA GLU A 649 12.89 -28.42 -10.18
C GLU A 649 13.80 -27.34 -10.77
N PRO A 650 15.13 -27.44 -10.59
CA PRO A 650 16.08 -26.52 -11.21
C PRO A 650 15.87 -26.41 -12.73
N PRO A 651 15.83 -25.19 -13.31
CA PRO A 651 15.54 -25.03 -14.73
C PRO A 651 16.60 -25.68 -15.63
N THR A 652 16.15 -26.54 -16.54
CA THR A 652 16.99 -27.23 -17.54
C THR A 652 16.99 -26.54 -18.90
N GLU A 653 16.25 -25.44 -19.05
CA GLU A 653 16.19 -24.63 -20.27
C GLU A 653 16.85 -23.24 -20.13
N PRO A 654 17.32 -22.67 -21.26
CA PRO A 654 17.77 -21.29 -21.33
C PRO A 654 16.68 -20.30 -20.90
N MET A 655 17.10 -19.18 -20.29
CA MET A 655 16.19 -18.09 -19.99
C MET A 655 15.64 -17.50 -21.29
N ARG A 656 14.31 -17.38 -21.37
CA ARG A 656 13.63 -16.82 -22.53
C ARG A 656 13.57 -15.29 -22.43
N PRO A 657 13.75 -14.57 -23.56
CA PRO A 657 13.37 -13.15 -23.64
C PRO A 657 11.91 -12.95 -23.22
N LEU A 658 11.57 -11.74 -22.78
CA LEU A 658 10.20 -11.39 -22.43
C LEU A 658 9.29 -11.51 -23.65
N ASP A 659 8.28 -12.37 -23.53
CA ASP A 659 7.21 -12.46 -24.53
C ASP A 659 6.27 -11.24 -24.45
N GLU A 660 5.43 -11.10 -25.47
CA GLU A 660 4.51 -9.96 -25.59
C GLU A 660 3.51 -9.89 -24.41
N TYR A 661 3.10 -11.03 -23.86
CA TYR A 661 2.20 -11.10 -22.71
C TYR A 661 2.89 -10.53 -21.46
N THR A 662 4.09 -11.01 -21.15
CA THR A 662 4.85 -10.58 -19.98
C THR A 662 5.21 -9.10 -20.08
N GLN A 663 5.50 -8.58 -21.28
CA GLN A 663 5.68 -7.14 -21.51
C GLN A 663 4.41 -6.33 -21.24
N LYS A 664 3.21 -6.86 -21.54
CA LYS A 664 1.94 -6.20 -21.19
C LYS A 664 1.76 -6.17 -19.67
N VAL A 665 1.98 -7.30 -19.00
CA VAL A 665 1.95 -7.39 -17.53
C VAL A 665 2.89 -6.36 -16.90
N GLN A 666 4.12 -6.25 -17.42
CA GLN A 666 5.11 -5.29 -16.92
C GLN A 666 4.74 -3.83 -17.21
N ARG A 667 4.30 -3.51 -18.43
CA ARG A 667 3.85 -2.15 -18.75
C ARG A 667 2.69 -1.71 -17.88
N SER A 668 1.77 -2.62 -17.55
CA SER A 668 0.71 -2.35 -16.58
C SER A 668 1.31 -2.07 -15.18
N ARG A 669 2.22 -2.93 -14.70
CA ARG A 669 2.87 -2.77 -13.39
C ARG A 669 3.68 -1.47 -13.27
N ALA A 670 4.45 -1.11 -14.29
CA ALA A 670 5.22 0.13 -14.33
C ALA A 670 4.34 1.40 -14.27
N ARG A 671 3.05 1.27 -14.63
CA ARG A 671 2.04 2.32 -14.50
C ARG A 671 1.23 2.23 -13.20
N GLY A 672 1.58 1.31 -12.30
CA GLY A 672 0.85 1.07 -11.05
C GLY A 672 -0.51 0.36 -11.25
N THR A 673 -0.69 -0.37 -12.35
CA THR A 673 -1.95 -1.05 -12.70
C THR A 673 -1.78 -2.56 -12.79
N VAL A 674 -2.85 -3.31 -12.56
CA VAL A 674 -2.87 -4.77 -12.69
C VAL A 674 -3.24 -5.14 -14.12
N TYR A 675 -2.56 -6.13 -14.70
CA TYR A 675 -2.95 -6.66 -16.00
C TYR A 675 -4.14 -7.62 -15.86
N PRO A 676 -5.25 -7.45 -16.60
CA PRO A 676 -6.49 -8.19 -16.39
C PRO A 676 -6.38 -9.70 -16.24
N TYR A 677 -5.60 -10.36 -17.09
CA TYR A 677 -5.50 -11.83 -17.07
C TYR A 677 -4.79 -12.36 -15.82
N GLU A 678 -4.04 -11.54 -15.11
CA GLU A 678 -3.41 -11.91 -13.83
C GLU A 678 -4.44 -12.04 -12.69
N LEU A 679 -5.67 -11.53 -12.87
CA LEU A 679 -6.75 -11.66 -11.89
C LEU A 679 -7.49 -13.00 -12.03
N ILE A 680 -7.41 -13.65 -13.19
CA ILE A 680 -8.13 -14.91 -13.44
C ILE A 680 -7.78 -15.98 -12.41
N PRO A 681 -6.50 -16.27 -12.10
CA PRO A 681 -6.17 -17.28 -11.09
C PRO A 681 -6.69 -16.96 -9.69
N VAL A 682 -6.80 -15.68 -9.34
CA VAL A 682 -7.37 -15.23 -8.05
C VAL A 682 -8.88 -15.51 -8.05
N LEU A 683 -9.55 -15.25 -9.18
CA LEU A 683 -11.00 -15.43 -9.34
C LEU A 683 -11.44 -16.90 -9.47
N THR A 684 -10.60 -17.76 -10.01
CA THR A 684 -10.91 -19.19 -10.21
C THR A 684 -10.43 -20.07 -9.06
N GLY A 685 -9.47 -19.62 -8.27
CA GLY A 685 -8.75 -20.48 -7.35
C GLY A 685 -8.13 -21.70 -8.07
N THR A 686 -7.98 -22.82 -7.35
CA THR A 686 -7.35 -24.04 -7.88
C THR A 686 -8.31 -24.97 -8.63
N LYS A 687 -9.62 -24.84 -8.41
CA LYS A 687 -10.66 -25.74 -8.96
C LYS A 687 -11.64 -25.06 -9.92
N GLY A 688 -11.61 -23.74 -10.02
CA GLY A 688 -12.50 -22.98 -10.89
C GLY A 688 -12.06 -22.95 -12.34
N THR A 689 -12.92 -22.38 -13.18
CA THR A 689 -12.71 -22.23 -14.62
C THR A 689 -13.03 -20.81 -15.06
N PHE A 690 -12.31 -20.36 -16.08
CA PHE A 690 -12.57 -19.11 -16.78
C PHE A 690 -12.73 -19.40 -18.27
N THR A 691 -13.82 -18.89 -18.85
CA THR A 691 -14.06 -18.95 -20.29
C THR A 691 -14.14 -17.52 -20.82
N GLU A 692 -13.24 -17.13 -21.71
CA GLU A 692 -13.26 -15.82 -22.36
C GLU A 692 -14.37 -15.77 -23.41
N TYR A 693 -15.02 -14.62 -23.55
CA TYR A 693 -16.04 -14.34 -24.56
C TYR A 693 -15.64 -13.14 -25.42
N ASP A 694 -15.83 -13.25 -26.73
CA ASP A 694 -15.62 -12.15 -27.68
C ASP A 694 -16.61 -12.24 -28.84
N PHE A 695 -16.68 -11.20 -29.66
CA PHE A 695 -17.55 -11.20 -30.84
C PHE A 695 -16.97 -12.09 -31.95
N ASP A 696 -17.83 -12.95 -32.51
CA ASP A 696 -17.56 -13.66 -33.76
C ASP A 696 -17.75 -12.76 -35.00
N GLU A 697 -17.64 -13.35 -36.19
CA GLU A 697 -17.82 -12.63 -37.46
C GLU A 697 -19.25 -12.10 -37.68
N THR A 698 -20.24 -12.64 -36.96
CA THR A 698 -21.64 -12.20 -37.03
C THR A 698 -21.96 -11.09 -36.03
N GLY A 699 -21.03 -10.77 -35.12
CA GLY A 699 -21.24 -9.82 -34.03
C GLY A 699 -21.94 -10.43 -32.81
N ALA A 700 -22.04 -11.76 -32.72
CA ALA A 700 -22.58 -12.45 -31.55
C ALA A 700 -21.48 -12.68 -30.51
N LEU A 701 -21.77 -12.45 -29.22
CA LEU A 701 -20.82 -12.69 -28.14
C LEU A 701 -20.79 -14.19 -27.82
N VAL A 702 -19.65 -14.85 -28.12
CA VAL A 702 -19.48 -16.30 -28.00
C VAL A 702 -18.20 -16.66 -27.24
N PRO A 703 -18.10 -17.89 -26.67
CA PRO A 703 -16.86 -18.38 -26.08
C PRO A 703 -15.71 -18.39 -27.10
N VAL A 704 -14.51 -18.00 -26.67
CA VAL A 704 -13.30 -18.05 -27.50
C VAL A 704 -12.16 -18.77 -26.79
N GLU A 705 -11.36 -19.51 -27.56
CA GLU A 705 -10.14 -20.16 -27.07
C GLU A 705 -8.94 -19.51 -27.74
N ARG A 706 -8.19 -18.71 -26.98
CA ARG A 706 -6.98 -18.01 -27.44
C ARG A 706 -5.98 -17.82 -26.30
N PRO A 707 -4.68 -17.67 -26.60
CA PRO A 707 -3.71 -17.27 -25.59
C PRO A 707 -4.08 -15.92 -24.97
N TYR A 708 -3.91 -15.79 -23.65
CA TYR A 708 -4.18 -14.55 -22.92
C TYR A 708 -3.39 -13.36 -23.47
N GLY A 709 -4.00 -12.18 -23.34
CA GLY A 709 -3.46 -10.92 -23.84
C GLY A 709 -3.56 -10.70 -25.35
N ARG A 710 -4.32 -11.55 -26.05
CA ARG A 710 -4.65 -11.39 -27.48
C ARG A 710 -6.03 -10.76 -27.73
N ASN A 711 -6.61 -10.10 -26.72
CA ASN A 711 -7.87 -9.37 -26.85
C ASN A 711 -7.80 -8.23 -27.88
N LYS A 712 -8.89 -8.08 -28.65
CA LYS A 712 -9.00 -7.05 -29.69
C LYS A 712 -9.42 -5.70 -29.12
N ALA A 713 -10.38 -5.67 -28.20
CA ALA A 713 -10.88 -4.47 -27.53
C ALA A 713 -10.17 -4.18 -26.20
N GLY A 714 -10.31 -2.96 -25.70
CA GLY A 714 -9.86 -2.49 -24.38
C GLY A 714 -10.64 -3.06 -23.18
N ILE A 715 -11.59 -3.96 -23.42
CA ILE A 715 -12.33 -4.68 -22.39
C ILE A 715 -12.36 -6.17 -22.71
N ILE A 716 -12.23 -6.98 -21.66
CA ILE A 716 -12.30 -8.43 -21.72
C ILE A 716 -13.59 -8.85 -21.00
N VAL A 717 -14.35 -9.75 -21.63
CA VAL A 717 -15.56 -10.35 -21.05
C VAL A 717 -15.28 -11.83 -20.85
N GLY A 718 -15.67 -12.39 -19.72
CA GLY A 718 -15.59 -13.83 -19.52
C GLY A 718 -16.56 -14.33 -18.47
N VAL A 719 -16.76 -15.64 -18.43
CA VAL A 719 -17.55 -16.32 -17.40
C VAL A 719 -16.58 -17.02 -16.46
N VAL A 720 -16.68 -16.71 -15.16
CA VAL A 720 -15.89 -17.32 -14.10
C VAL A 720 -16.79 -18.25 -13.30
N THR A 721 -16.41 -19.51 -13.17
CA THR A 721 -17.09 -20.48 -12.30
C THR A 721 -16.14 -21.01 -11.25
N MET A 722 -16.47 -20.86 -9.96
CA MET A 722 -15.63 -21.30 -8.84
C MET A 722 -16.45 -22.18 -7.89
N PRO A 723 -16.18 -23.49 -7.82
CA PRO A 723 -16.77 -24.39 -6.82
C PRO A 723 -16.38 -23.99 -5.40
N THR A 724 -17.36 -23.93 -4.51
CA THR A 724 -17.16 -23.76 -3.06
C THR A 724 -17.86 -24.89 -2.30
N GLU A 725 -17.64 -25.01 -1.00
CA GLU A 725 -18.33 -26.03 -0.20
C GLU A 725 -19.86 -25.83 -0.21
N ARG A 726 -20.35 -24.58 -0.21
CA ARG A 726 -21.78 -24.25 -0.28
C ARG A 726 -22.36 -24.33 -1.69
N TYR A 727 -21.52 -24.07 -2.70
CA TYR A 727 -21.88 -24.10 -4.11
C TYR A 727 -20.97 -25.08 -4.86
N PRO A 728 -21.15 -26.40 -4.66
CA PRO A 728 -20.32 -27.41 -5.30
C PRO A 728 -20.47 -27.40 -6.83
N ASP A 729 -21.64 -26.99 -7.34
CA ASP A 729 -21.90 -26.80 -8.77
C ASP A 729 -21.18 -25.58 -9.36
N GLY A 730 -20.57 -24.75 -8.50
CA GLY A 730 -19.85 -23.54 -8.88
C GLY A 730 -20.67 -22.27 -8.68
N MET A 731 -20.12 -21.31 -7.94
CA MET A 731 -20.57 -19.92 -8.06
C MET A 731 -20.19 -19.44 -9.47
N THR A 732 -21.15 -19.02 -10.28
CA THR A 732 -20.94 -18.52 -11.66
C THR A 732 -21.20 -17.02 -11.72
N ARG A 733 -20.32 -16.27 -12.39
CA ARG A 733 -20.42 -14.80 -12.63
C ARG A 733 -19.92 -14.44 -14.01
N VAL A 734 -20.38 -13.30 -14.53
CA VAL A 734 -19.75 -12.65 -15.69
C VAL A 734 -18.73 -11.62 -15.21
N ALA A 735 -17.47 -11.76 -15.62
CA ALA A 735 -16.41 -10.83 -15.30
C ALA A 735 -16.08 -9.90 -16.47
N LEU A 736 -15.93 -8.61 -16.17
CA LEU A 736 -15.52 -7.54 -17.07
C LEU A 736 -14.19 -6.95 -16.58
N PHE A 737 -13.19 -6.87 -17.46
CA PHE A 737 -11.88 -6.31 -17.11
C PHE A 737 -11.46 -5.19 -18.08
N GLY A 738 -11.12 -4.03 -17.55
CA GLY A 738 -10.50 -2.95 -18.33
C GLY A 738 -9.03 -3.23 -18.60
N ASP A 739 -8.60 -3.16 -19.87
CA ASP A 739 -7.20 -3.39 -20.27
C ASP A 739 -6.41 -2.06 -20.34
N PRO A 740 -5.54 -1.76 -19.35
CA PRO A 740 -4.75 -0.52 -19.34
C PRO A 740 -3.73 -0.42 -20.48
N THR A 741 -3.42 -1.53 -21.16
CA THR A 741 -2.45 -1.55 -22.26
C THR A 741 -3.04 -1.02 -23.57
N LYS A 742 -4.37 -0.91 -23.67
CA LYS A 742 -5.09 -0.34 -24.82
C LYS A 742 -5.57 1.06 -24.50
N ALA A 743 -4.69 2.04 -24.72
CA ALA A 743 -4.95 3.45 -24.47
C ALA A 743 -5.47 3.75 -23.05
N LEU A 744 -4.93 3.08 -22.02
CA LEU A 744 -5.39 3.22 -20.62
C LEU A 744 -6.88 2.88 -20.42
N GLY A 745 -7.42 1.99 -21.25
CA GLY A 745 -8.81 1.56 -21.15
C GLY A 745 -9.80 2.62 -21.61
N THR A 746 -9.47 3.45 -22.61
CA THR A 746 -10.50 4.31 -23.22
C THR A 746 -11.63 3.47 -23.77
N VAL A 747 -12.86 3.99 -23.69
CA VAL A 747 -14.05 3.30 -24.19
C VAL A 747 -14.59 3.94 -25.46
N ALA A 748 -14.76 3.12 -26.50
CA ALA A 748 -15.43 3.46 -27.74
C ALA A 748 -16.52 2.41 -28.04
N GLU A 749 -17.00 2.36 -29.28
CA GLU A 749 -17.95 1.34 -29.76
C GLU A 749 -17.55 -0.08 -29.37
N ALA A 750 -16.28 -0.46 -29.61
CA ALA A 750 -15.81 -1.82 -29.41
C ALA A 750 -15.88 -2.24 -27.94
N GLU A 751 -15.57 -1.35 -27.00
CA GLU A 751 -15.64 -1.62 -25.57
C GLU A 751 -17.08 -1.57 -25.07
N CYS A 752 -17.83 -0.53 -25.43
CA CYS A 752 -19.21 -0.35 -24.96
C CYS A 752 -20.14 -1.48 -25.43
N SER A 753 -19.99 -1.95 -26.66
CA SER A 753 -20.76 -3.09 -27.18
C SER A 753 -20.48 -4.39 -26.40
N ARG A 754 -19.23 -4.61 -25.95
CA ARG A 754 -18.86 -5.75 -25.10
C ARG A 754 -19.39 -5.62 -23.67
N VAL A 755 -19.41 -4.41 -23.10
CA VAL A 755 -20.08 -4.16 -21.80
C VAL A 755 -21.56 -4.54 -21.91
N VAL A 756 -22.27 -4.03 -22.92
CA VAL A 756 -23.68 -4.33 -23.14
C VAL A 756 -23.91 -5.83 -23.31
N ALA A 757 -23.14 -6.49 -24.19
CA ALA A 757 -23.29 -7.91 -24.44
C ALA A 757 -22.92 -8.79 -23.23
N GLY A 758 -21.95 -8.37 -22.41
CA GLY A 758 -21.60 -9.03 -21.16
C GLY A 758 -22.72 -8.93 -20.11
N ILE A 759 -23.35 -7.76 -19.99
CA ILE A 759 -24.53 -7.60 -19.12
C ILE A 759 -25.71 -8.44 -19.66
N ASP A 760 -25.93 -8.47 -20.97
CA ASP A 760 -26.95 -9.35 -21.57
C ASP A 760 -26.66 -10.83 -21.33
N LEU A 761 -25.39 -11.23 -21.31
CA LEU A 761 -25.00 -12.59 -20.95
C LEU A 761 -25.30 -12.88 -19.47
N ALA A 762 -24.99 -11.95 -18.57
CA ALA A 762 -25.27 -12.09 -17.14
C ALA A 762 -26.77 -12.22 -16.85
N GLU A 763 -27.60 -11.40 -17.51
CA GLU A 763 -29.06 -11.46 -17.40
C GLU A 763 -29.62 -12.78 -17.93
N ARG A 764 -29.12 -13.28 -19.08
CA ARG A 764 -29.53 -14.59 -19.61
C ARG A 764 -29.16 -15.76 -18.70
N LEU A 765 -28.01 -15.67 -18.03
CA LEU A 765 -27.52 -16.70 -17.11
C LEU A 765 -28.12 -16.58 -15.70
N GLY A 766 -28.74 -15.44 -15.36
CA GLY A 766 -29.23 -15.16 -14.02
C GLY A 766 -28.12 -15.03 -12.98
N VAL A 767 -26.97 -14.46 -13.36
CA VAL A 767 -25.76 -14.35 -12.52
C VAL A 767 -25.33 -12.89 -12.34
N PRO A 768 -24.60 -12.55 -11.26
CA PRO A 768 -24.05 -11.21 -11.07
C PRO A 768 -22.92 -10.90 -12.07
N VAL A 769 -22.67 -9.60 -12.26
CA VAL A 769 -21.53 -9.07 -13.01
C VAL A 769 -20.46 -8.61 -12.03
N GLU A 770 -19.20 -8.95 -12.32
CA GLU A 770 -18.02 -8.45 -11.64
C GLU A 770 -17.25 -7.53 -12.58
N TRP A 771 -16.99 -6.31 -12.16
CA TRP A 771 -16.29 -5.34 -12.97
C TRP A 771 -15.02 -4.86 -12.30
N PHE A 772 -13.89 -5.32 -12.82
CA PHE A 772 -12.56 -4.80 -12.53
C PHE A 772 -12.33 -3.56 -13.38
N ALA A 773 -12.76 -2.42 -12.84
CA ALA A 773 -12.92 -1.18 -13.57
C ALA A 773 -11.62 -0.37 -13.59
N LEU A 774 -11.15 -0.12 -14.80
CA LEU A 774 -10.09 0.82 -15.16
C LEU A 774 -10.45 1.44 -16.50
N SER A 775 -10.54 2.77 -16.55
CA SER A 775 -10.82 3.47 -17.80
C SER A 775 -10.39 4.93 -17.75
N SER A 776 -9.70 5.39 -18.80
CA SER A 776 -9.43 6.82 -19.03
C SER A 776 -10.60 7.58 -19.70
N GLY A 777 -11.82 7.01 -19.69
CA GLY A 777 -13.03 7.64 -20.23
C GLY A 777 -13.24 7.40 -21.73
N ALA A 778 -14.16 8.15 -22.33
CA ALA A 778 -14.49 8.01 -23.75
C ALA A 778 -13.26 8.25 -24.64
N THR A 779 -13.09 7.45 -25.70
CA THR A 779 -11.99 7.65 -26.66
C THR A 779 -12.11 9.02 -27.33
N ILE A 780 -11.05 9.81 -27.23
CA ILE A 780 -10.90 11.10 -27.90
C ILE A 780 -9.87 10.93 -29.02
N ALA A 781 -10.26 11.15 -30.27
CA ALA A 781 -9.36 11.15 -31.41
C ALA A 781 -9.71 12.28 -32.38
N MET A 782 -8.76 12.65 -33.24
CA MET A 782 -8.95 13.71 -34.24
C MET A 782 -10.09 13.44 -35.22
N HIS A 783 -10.45 12.17 -35.42
CA HIS A 783 -11.44 11.71 -36.38
C HIS A 783 -12.62 10.97 -35.75
N SER A 784 -12.71 10.91 -34.40
CA SER A 784 -13.84 10.30 -33.69
C SER A 784 -14.06 10.92 -32.32
N GLY A 785 -15.31 11.17 -31.92
CA GLY A 785 -15.63 11.71 -30.61
C GLY A 785 -17.09 11.54 -30.17
N THR A 786 -18.03 12.21 -30.83
CA THR A 786 -19.45 12.21 -30.41
C THR A 786 -20.12 10.85 -30.57
N GLU A 787 -19.74 10.07 -31.59
CA GLU A 787 -20.19 8.70 -31.77
C GLU A 787 -19.74 7.79 -30.62
N ASN A 788 -18.57 8.03 -30.02
CA ASN A 788 -18.12 7.30 -28.84
C ASN A 788 -18.99 7.65 -27.63
N MET A 789 -19.48 8.89 -27.53
CA MET A 789 -20.42 9.31 -26.49
C MET A 789 -21.77 8.61 -26.60
N ASP A 790 -22.30 8.43 -27.82
CA ASP A 790 -23.54 7.67 -28.03
C ASP A 790 -23.39 6.22 -27.56
N TRP A 791 -22.25 5.59 -27.84
CA TRP A 791 -21.94 4.24 -27.36
C TRP A 791 -21.78 4.18 -25.84
N VAL A 792 -21.15 5.20 -25.25
CA VAL A 792 -21.08 5.35 -23.79
C VAL A 792 -22.48 5.44 -23.17
N SER A 793 -23.38 6.21 -23.78
CA SER A 793 -24.77 6.32 -23.34
C SER A 793 -25.56 5.02 -23.52
N ARG A 794 -25.26 4.21 -24.54
CA ARG A 794 -25.86 2.87 -24.71
C ARG A 794 -25.46 1.92 -23.59
N ALA A 795 -24.18 1.89 -23.23
CA ALA A 795 -23.70 1.11 -22.09
C ALA A 795 -24.36 1.58 -20.78
N LEU A 796 -24.40 2.90 -20.55
CA LEU A 796 -25.09 3.49 -19.40
C LEU A 796 -26.56 3.06 -19.32
N ARG A 797 -27.31 3.19 -20.43
CA ARG A 797 -28.71 2.76 -20.49
C ARG A 797 -28.86 1.30 -20.11
N ARG A 798 -27.96 0.42 -20.59
CA ARG A 798 -28.04 -0.99 -20.28
C ARG A 798 -27.80 -1.28 -18.80
N ILE A 799 -26.78 -0.66 -18.21
CA ILE A 799 -26.49 -0.76 -16.76
C ILE A 799 -27.73 -0.36 -15.96
N ILE A 800 -28.34 0.80 -16.26
CA ILE A 800 -29.55 1.29 -15.58
C ILE A 800 -30.67 0.25 -15.67
N THR A 801 -30.98 -0.23 -16.88
CA THR A 801 -32.08 -1.20 -17.06
C THR A 801 -31.81 -2.53 -16.36
N PHE A 802 -30.55 -2.97 -16.30
CA PHE A 802 -30.16 -4.21 -15.61
C PHE A 802 -30.29 -4.05 -14.08
N THR A 803 -29.75 -2.97 -13.51
CA THR A 803 -29.78 -2.77 -12.05
C THR A 803 -31.17 -2.42 -11.55
N GLN A 804 -31.98 -1.66 -12.29
CA GLN A 804 -33.39 -1.44 -11.98
C GLN A 804 -34.23 -2.72 -12.08
N GLY A 805 -33.82 -3.68 -12.92
CA GLY A 805 -34.38 -5.02 -12.98
C GLY A 805 -33.97 -5.93 -11.82
N GLY A 806 -33.15 -5.44 -10.87
CA GLY A 806 -32.64 -6.21 -9.74
C GLY A 806 -31.32 -6.92 -10.01
N GLY A 807 -30.71 -6.72 -11.18
CA GLY A 807 -29.39 -7.23 -11.53
C GLY A 807 -28.29 -6.60 -10.66
N GLU A 808 -27.29 -7.42 -10.31
CA GLU A 808 -26.20 -7.03 -9.43
C GLU A 808 -24.91 -6.84 -10.24
N ILE A 809 -24.26 -5.67 -10.06
CA ILE A 809 -22.93 -5.38 -10.63
C ILE A 809 -22.00 -4.98 -9.49
N ASN A 810 -21.04 -5.84 -9.18
CA ASN A 810 -20.00 -5.60 -8.20
C ASN A 810 -18.78 -4.98 -8.88
N VAL A 811 -18.25 -3.89 -8.32
CA VAL A 811 -17.18 -3.10 -8.92
C VAL A 811 -15.95 -3.11 -8.01
N VAL A 812 -14.81 -3.53 -8.56
CA VAL A 812 -13.49 -3.34 -7.95
C VAL A 812 -12.75 -2.31 -8.78
N VAL A 813 -12.39 -1.17 -8.18
CA VAL A 813 -11.68 -0.10 -8.90
C VAL A 813 -10.19 -0.45 -8.95
N THR A 814 -9.71 -0.87 -10.13
CA THR A 814 -8.35 -1.40 -10.31
C THR A 814 -7.33 -0.36 -10.77
N GLY A 815 -7.73 0.92 -10.79
CA GLY A 815 -6.89 2.04 -11.18
C GLY A 815 -7.67 3.35 -11.23
N ILE A 816 -7.29 4.26 -12.13
CA ILE A 816 -7.99 5.54 -12.29
C ILE A 816 -9.15 5.36 -13.27
N ASN A 817 -10.36 5.71 -12.82
CA ASN A 817 -11.57 5.77 -13.61
C ASN A 817 -11.92 7.23 -13.92
N VAL A 818 -12.01 7.56 -15.21
CA VAL A 818 -12.26 8.93 -15.69
C VAL A 818 -13.58 9.01 -16.45
N GLY A 819 -14.34 10.10 -16.25
CA GLY A 819 -15.47 10.48 -17.09
C GLY A 819 -16.65 9.51 -17.03
N ALA A 820 -16.82 8.68 -18.06
CA ALA A 820 -17.96 7.76 -18.18
C ALA A 820 -17.98 6.66 -17.11
N GLN A 821 -16.82 6.08 -16.81
CA GLN A 821 -16.73 4.94 -15.90
C GLN A 821 -17.21 5.26 -14.48
N PRO A 822 -16.89 6.41 -13.85
CA PRO A 822 -17.50 6.80 -12.57
C PRO A 822 -19.03 6.85 -12.59
N TYR A 823 -19.66 7.33 -13.68
CA TYR A 823 -21.12 7.30 -13.80
C TYR A 823 -21.66 5.87 -13.92
N TRP A 824 -20.98 5.00 -14.66
CA TRP A 824 -21.32 3.58 -14.74
C TRP A 824 -21.21 2.89 -13.38
N ASN A 825 -20.16 3.19 -12.62
CA ASN A 825 -19.97 2.69 -11.25
C ASN A 825 -21.08 3.19 -10.31
N ALA A 826 -21.54 4.42 -10.51
CA ALA A 826 -22.64 4.99 -9.74
C ALA A 826 -23.97 4.29 -9.99
N GLU A 827 -24.33 4.08 -11.26
CA GLU A 827 -25.53 3.33 -11.66
C GLU A 827 -25.45 1.82 -11.33
N ALA A 828 -24.24 1.31 -11.09
CA ALA A 828 -23.99 -0.05 -10.66
C ALA A 828 -24.16 -0.26 -9.14
N THR A 829 -23.76 0.73 -8.31
CA THR A 829 -23.52 0.49 -6.87
C THR A 829 -23.93 1.64 -5.91
N MET A 830 -24.17 2.85 -6.40
CA MET A 830 -24.29 4.04 -5.54
C MET A 830 -25.73 4.50 -5.32
N LEU A 831 -26.62 4.27 -6.28
CA LEU A 831 -28.00 4.73 -6.22
C LEU A 831 -28.88 3.85 -5.31
N MET A 832 -30.06 4.35 -4.96
CA MET A 832 -30.91 3.70 -3.97
C MET A 832 -31.32 2.27 -4.36
N HIS A 833 -31.52 1.98 -5.65
CA HIS A 833 -31.99 0.67 -6.12
C HIS A 833 -30.87 -0.37 -6.32
N THR A 834 -29.60 0.04 -6.26
CA THR A 834 -28.49 -0.83 -6.64
C THR A 834 -28.15 -1.83 -5.53
N LYS A 835 -27.84 -3.08 -5.91
CA LYS A 835 -27.49 -4.16 -4.98
C LYS A 835 -25.98 -4.40 -4.85
N GLY A 836 -25.22 -4.01 -5.88
CA GLY A 836 -23.80 -4.30 -5.98
C GLY A 836 -22.94 -3.50 -4.99
N ILE A 837 -21.72 -3.97 -4.82
CA ILE A 837 -20.71 -3.34 -3.96
C ILE A 837 -19.66 -2.61 -4.78
N LEU A 838 -19.03 -1.59 -4.17
CA LEU A 838 -17.86 -0.93 -4.73
C LEU A 838 -16.71 -0.99 -3.73
N VAL A 839 -15.60 -1.58 -4.16
CA VAL A 839 -14.35 -1.72 -3.40
C VAL A 839 -13.26 -0.87 -4.06
N MET A 840 -12.56 -0.07 -3.25
CA MET A 840 -11.42 0.73 -3.71
C MET A 840 -10.16 0.37 -2.94
N THR A 841 -9.02 0.57 -3.60
CA THR A 841 -7.69 0.48 -3.02
C THR A 841 -7.02 1.85 -2.96
N PRO A 842 -5.94 2.03 -2.18
CA PRO A 842 -5.19 3.30 -2.14
C PRO A 842 -4.65 3.75 -3.51
N ASP A 843 -4.45 2.82 -4.44
CA ASP A 843 -3.94 3.09 -5.79
C ASP A 843 -5.06 3.37 -6.82
N SER A 844 -6.28 3.63 -6.35
CA SER A 844 -7.45 3.81 -7.20
C SER A 844 -8.13 5.18 -7.00
N ALA A 845 -8.74 5.70 -8.06
CA ALA A 845 -9.47 6.97 -8.00
C ALA A 845 -10.62 7.00 -9.01
N MET A 846 -11.72 7.67 -8.66
CA MET A 846 -12.83 7.93 -9.57
C MET A 846 -13.00 9.44 -9.76
N VAL A 847 -12.70 9.95 -10.97
CA VAL A 847 -12.73 11.38 -11.27
C VAL A 847 -13.57 11.65 -12.52
N LEU A 848 -14.35 12.74 -12.52
CA LEU A 848 -15.06 13.15 -13.75
C LEU A 848 -14.11 13.78 -14.76
N THR A 849 -13.16 14.56 -14.25
CA THR A 849 -12.13 15.26 -15.04
C THR A 849 -10.80 15.09 -14.33
N GLY A 850 -9.75 14.71 -15.07
CA GLY A 850 -8.41 14.57 -14.50
C GLY A 850 -7.85 15.91 -14.03
N LYS A 851 -6.97 15.86 -13.02
CA LYS A 851 -6.36 17.03 -12.35
C LYS A 851 -5.81 18.07 -13.33
N GLN A 852 -4.97 17.66 -14.28
CA GLN A 852 -4.37 18.58 -15.25
C GLN A 852 -5.41 19.27 -16.12
N SER A 853 -6.46 18.55 -16.54
CA SER A 853 -7.55 19.13 -17.33
C SER A 853 -8.37 20.14 -16.53
N LEU A 854 -8.57 19.90 -15.23
CA LEU A 854 -9.20 20.88 -14.33
C LEU A 854 -8.36 22.15 -14.24
N ASP A 855 -7.05 22.02 -13.99
CA ASP A 855 -6.12 23.16 -13.93
C ASP A 855 -6.17 24.00 -15.21
N TYR A 856 -6.09 23.34 -16.38
CA TYR A 856 -6.17 24.02 -17.68
C TYR A 856 -7.50 24.73 -17.90
N SER A 857 -8.61 24.16 -17.40
CA SER A 857 -9.93 24.77 -17.51
C SER A 857 -10.19 25.91 -16.53
N GLY A 858 -9.29 26.14 -15.57
CA GLY A 858 -9.48 27.08 -14.45
C GLY A 858 -10.40 26.54 -13.35
N GLY A 859 -10.62 25.22 -13.30
CA GLY A 859 -11.39 24.56 -12.26
C GLY A 859 -10.60 24.38 -10.96
N VAL A 860 -11.31 24.07 -9.87
CA VAL A 860 -10.67 23.70 -8.60
C VAL A 860 -10.22 22.24 -8.70
N SER A 861 -8.94 21.99 -8.50
CA SER A 861 -8.34 20.65 -8.47
C SER A 861 -7.68 20.38 -7.12
N ALA A 862 -7.25 19.14 -6.93
CA ALA A 862 -6.36 18.76 -5.83
C ALA A 862 -4.91 18.58 -6.34
N GLU A 863 -4.00 18.22 -5.46
CA GLU A 863 -2.62 17.86 -5.74
C GLU A 863 -2.47 16.81 -6.87
N ASP A 864 -3.37 15.83 -6.91
CA ASP A 864 -3.38 14.66 -7.79
C ASP A 864 -4.82 14.13 -7.95
N ASN A 865 -5.01 13.07 -8.75
CA ASN A 865 -6.34 12.49 -8.97
C ASN A 865 -6.90 11.78 -7.72
N PHE A 866 -6.04 11.32 -6.80
CA PHE A 866 -6.46 10.65 -5.56
C PHE A 866 -7.05 11.66 -4.58
N GLY A 867 -6.50 12.87 -4.51
CA GLY A 867 -7.09 13.97 -3.75
C GLY A 867 -8.47 14.42 -4.25
N ILE A 868 -8.81 14.15 -5.52
CA ILE A 868 -10.11 14.49 -6.12
C ILE A 868 -11.14 13.36 -5.94
N GLY A 869 -10.71 12.09 -6.02
CA GLY A 869 -11.62 10.96 -6.15
C GLY A 869 -11.15 9.64 -5.56
N GLY A 870 -10.13 9.65 -4.70
CA GLY A 870 -9.67 8.47 -3.94
C GLY A 870 -10.63 8.09 -2.83
N TYR A 871 -10.42 6.91 -2.23
CA TYR A 871 -11.25 6.41 -1.12
C TYR A 871 -11.20 7.34 0.07
N ASP A 872 -10.01 7.60 0.60
CA ASP A 872 -9.85 8.09 1.97
C ASP A 872 -10.36 9.53 2.16
N ARG A 873 -10.18 10.38 1.16
CA ARG A 873 -10.58 11.80 1.20
C ARG A 873 -12.00 12.05 0.71
N VAL A 874 -12.52 11.22 -0.21
CA VAL A 874 -13.76 11.53 -0.93
C VAL A 874 -14.73 10.34 -0.96
N MET A 875 -14.35 9.22 -1.58
CA MET A 875 -15.31 8.17 -1.92
C MET A 875 -15.74 7.30 -0.74
N GLY A 876 -14.88 7.09 0.26
CA GLY A 876 -15.23 6.46 1.53
C GLY A 876 -16.10 7.37 2.40
N PRO A 877 -15.64 8.60 2.73
CA PRO A 877 -16.40 9.54 3.55
C PRO A 877 -17.79 9.89 3.01
N ASN A 878 -17.97 9.99 1.68
CA ASN A 878 -19.29 10.25 1.10
C ASN A 878 -20.17 8.99 0.92
N GLY A 879 -19.63 7.81 1.25
CA GLY A 879 -20.27 6.50 1.16
C GLY A 879 -20.48 5.96 -0.25
N GLN A 880 -19.82 6.52 -1.28
CA GLN A 880 -19.89 6.00 -2.65
C GLN A 880 -19.09 4.70 -2.78
N ALA A 881 -17.87 4.67 -2.29
CA ALA A 881 -17.14 3.44 -2.03
C ALA A 881 -17.63 2.85 -0.71
N GLN A 882 -18.00 1.58 -0.76
CA GLN A 882 -18.66 0.90 0.36
C GLN A 882 -17.64 0.18 1.24
N TYR A 883 -16.51 -0.19 0.63
CA TYR A 883 -15.40 -0.89 1.25
C TYR A 883 -14.05 -0.35 0.79
N TRP A 884 -13.11 -0.34 1.72
CA TRP A 884 -11.69 -0.18 1.47
C TRP A 884 -11.01 -1.54 1.43
N ALA A 885 -9.97 -1.67 0.61
CA ALA A 885 -9.05 -2.80 0.66
C ALA A 885 -7.60 -2.32 0.45
N PRO A 886 -6.62 -2.85 1.20
CA PRO A 886 -5.23 -2.41 1.10
C PRO A 886 -4.61 -2.69 -0.28
N ASN A 887 -5.10 -3.71 -0.98
CA ASN A 887 -4.61 -4.14 -2.28
C ASN A 887 -5.68 -4.92 -3.06
N ILE A 888 -5.37 -5.31 -4.30
CA ILE A 888 -6.35 -5.96 -5.19
C ILE A 888 -6.77 -7.36 -4.72
N ASN A 889 -5.92 -8.11 -4.03
CA ASN A 889 -6.29 -9.43 -3.52
C ASN A 889 -7.24 -9.30 -2.34
N ALA A 890 -6.92 -8.41 -1.38
CA ALA A 890 -7.85 -8.09 -0.31
C ALA A 890 -9.18 -7.54 -0.85
N ALA A 891 -9.16 -6.82 -1.99
CA ALA A 891 -10.40 -6.39 -2.65
C ALA A 891 -11.20 -7.58 -3.21
N CYS A 892 -10.52 -8.61 -3.73
CA CYS A 892 -11.16 -9.87 -4.13
C CYS A 892 -11.69 -10.65 -2.90
N ASP A 893 -10.97 -10.62 -1.78
CA ASP A 893 -11.42 -11.23 -0.52
C ASP A 893 -12.69 -10.56 0.00
N VAL A 894 -12.79 -9.23 -0.06
CA VAL A 894 -14.02 -8.48 0.25
C VAL A 894 -15.16 -8.87 -0.72
N LEU A 895 -14.86 -9.02 -2.01
CA LEU A 895 -15.83 -9.47 -3.00
C LEU A 895 -16.35 -10.89 -2.70
N PHE A 896 -15.46 -11.82 -2.34
CA PHE A 896 -15.86 -13.18 -1.95
C PHE A 896 -16.60 -13.22 -0.62
N ALA A 897 -16.20 -12.42 0.37
CA ALA A 897 -16.95 -12.25 1.61
C ALA A 897 -18.37 -11.72 1.34
N HIS A 898 -18.53 -10.75 0.43
CA HIS A 898 -19.87 -10.29 0.02
C HIS A 898 -20.69 -11.43 -0.60
N TYR A 899 -20.11 -12.26 -1.47
CA TYR A 899 -20.80 -13.43 -2.00
C TYR A 899 -21.12 -14.48 -0.97
N ASP A 900 -20.32 -14.58 0.09
CA ASP A 900 -20.62 -15.47 1.19
C ASP A 900 -21.94 -15.14 1.88
N HIS A 901 -22.40 -13.88 1.79
CA HIS A 901 -23.68 -13.43 2.32
C HIS A 901 -24.76 -13.24 1.24
N ALA A 902 -24.39 -12.91 0.00
CA ALA A 902 -25.33 -12.41 -1.01
C ALA A 902 -25.44 -13.29 -2.27
N TYR A 903 -24.54 -14.24 -2.52
CA TYR A 903 -24.64 -15.05 -3.73
C TYR A 903 -25.87 -15.97 -3.67
N ALA A 904 -26.75 -15.87 -4.66
CA ALA A 904 -27.84 -16.81 -4.88
C ALA A 904 -27.59 -17.54 -6.20
N ALA A 905 -27.67 -18.88 -6.20
CA ALA A 905 -27.46 -19.62 -7.44
C ALA A 905 -28.63 -19.37 -8.41
N PRO A 906 -28.40 -19.44 -9.75
CA PRO A 906 -29.47 -19.23 -10.72
C PRO A 906 -30.70 -20.10 -10.45
N GLY A 907 -31.86 -19.46 -10.31
CA GLY A 907 -33.13 -20.11 -9.99
C GLY A 907 -33.46 -20.25 -8.50
N GLU A 908 -32.52 -19.94 -7.59
CA GLU A 908 -32.77 -19.89 -6.15
C GLU A 908 -33.25 -18.50 -5.71
N ARG A 909 -34.16 -18.46 -4.72
CA ARG A 909 -34.73 -17.19 -4.21
C ARG A 909 -33.84 -16.51 -3.15
N PHE A 910 -33.12 -17.31 -2.37
CA PHE A 910 -32.26 -16.86 -1.27
C PHE A 910 -30.89 -17.53 -1.39
N PRO A 911 -29.81 -16.89 -0.92
CA PRO A 911 -28.52 -17.54 -0.70
C PRO A 911 -28.65 -18.80 0.15
N ARG A 912 -27.86 -19.82 -0.17
CA ARG A 912 -27.84 -21.09 0.58
C ARG A 912 -27.32 -20.86 2.01
N PRO A 913 -27.92 -21.52 3.02
CA PRO A 913 -27.46 -21.40 4.39
C PRO A 913 -26.04 -21.98 4.54
N ALA A 914 -25.24 -21.35 5.41
CA ALA A 914 -23.93 -21.85 5.80
C ALA A 914 -24.08 -22.84 6.98
N PRO A 915 -23.32 -23.95 7.00
CA PRO A 915 -23.19 -24.77 8.20
C PRO A 915 -22.68 -23.89 9.35
N THR A 916 -23.33 -23.99 10.50
CA THR A 916 -22.90 -23.32 11.74
C THR A 916 -22.89 -24.31 12.88
N ILE A 917 -21.91 -24.16 13.76
CA ILE A 917 -21.83 -24.82 15.06
C ILE A 917 -22.31 -23.92 16.21
N ASP A 918 -22.64 -22.64 15.93
CA ASP A 918 -23.18 -21.69 16.93
C ASP A 918 -24.67 -21.99 17.19
N PRO A 919 -25.02 -22.48 18.40
CA PRO A 919 -26.40 -22.87 18.70
C PRO A 919 -27.39 -21.71 18.54
N VAL A 920 -28.54 -21.98 17.92
CA VAL A 920 -29.62 -20.99 17.74
C VAL A 920 -30.24 -20.58 19.09
N ASP A 921 -30.21 -21.47 20.09
CA ASP A 921 -30.70 -21.26 21.44
C ASP A 921 -29.66 -20.68 22.42
N ARG A 922 -28.51 -20.21 21.91
CA ARG A 922 -27.49 -19.55 22.73
C ARG A 922 -28.05 -18.29 23.40
N ASP A 923 -27.82 -18.18 24.71
CA ASP A 923 -28.09 -16.96 25.46
C ASP A 923 -27.10 -15.86 25.09
N VAL A 924 -27.62 -14.79 24.49
CA VAL A 924 -26.83 -13.61 24.10
C VAL A 924 -26.46 -12.73 25.28
N CYS A 925 -27.14 -12.88 26.43
CA CYS A 925 -26.93 -12.03 27.60
C CYS A 925 -25.53 -12.22 28.20
N ALA A 926 -24.96 -13.41 28.09
CA ALA A 926 -23.61 -13.72 28.56
C ALA A 926 -22.49 -13.19 27.63
N PHE A 927 -22.84 -12.62 26.47
CA PHE A 927 -21.84 -12.12 25.52
C PHE A 927 -21.07 -10.93 26.13
N PRO A 928 -19.72 -10.94 26.11
CA PRO A 928 -18.92 -9.87 26.69
C PRO A 928 -19.20 -8.52 26.04
N HIS A 929 -19.35 -7.48 26.86
CA HIS A 929 -19.42 -6.10 26.42
C HIS A 929 -18.16 -5.37 26.91
N VAL A 930 -17.24 -5.10 26.00
CA VAL A 930 -15.96 -4.44 26.30
C VAL A 930 -15.87 -3.18 25.46
N HIS A 931 -16.15 -2.03 26.07
CA HIS A 931 -16.04 -0.74 25.40
C HIS A 931 -15.60 0.35 26.41
N PRO A 932 -14.60 1.20 26.07
CA PRO A 932 -14.05 2.20 27.02
C PRO A 932 -15.08 3.18 27.60
N SER A 933 -16.16 3.44 26.86
CA SER A 933 -17.21 4.41 27.22
C SER A 933 -18.46 3.77 27.86
N SER A 934 -18.39 2.53 28.33
CA SER A 934 -19.55 1.84 28.91
C SER A 934 -19.18 1.04 30.15
N ASP A 935 -20.03 1.14 31.19
CA ASP A 935 -19.88 0.38 32.44
C ASP A 935 -20.48 -1.03 32.34
N PHE A 936 -21.08 -1.38 31.20
CA PHE A 936 -21.62 -2.72 30.98
C PHE A 936 -20.50 -3.72 30.73
N THR A 937 -20.60 -4.88 31.38
CA THR A 937 -19.64 -5.98 31.24
C THR A 937 -20.15 -7.09 30.33
N THR A 938 -21.47 -7.19 30.20
CA THR A 938 -22.15 -8.15 29.32
C THR A 938 -23.31 -7.48 28.57
N VAL A 939 -23.76 -8.09 27.47
CA VAL A 939 -24.96 -7.63 26.75
C VAL A 939 -26.21 -7.72 27.62
N GLY A 940 -26.27 -8.70 28.55
CA GLY A 940 -27.35 -8.82 29.53
C GLY A 940 -27.48 -7.59 30.44
N ASP A 941 -26.37 -6.93 30.78
CA ASP A 941 -26.39 -5.70 31.59
C ASP A 941 -27.11 -4.55 30.88
N ILE A 942 -27.19 -4.55 29.55
CA ILE A 942 -27.96 -3.56 28.78
C ILE A 942 -29.46 -3.76 29.04
N PHE A 943 -29.88 -5.03 29.15
CA PHE A 943 -31.27 -5.48 29.30
C PHE A 943 -31.69 -5.72 30.77
N SER A 944 -30.79 -5.61 31.74
CA SER A 944 -31.13 -5.77 33.16
C SER A 944 -31.87 -4.55 33.74
N VAL A 945 -32.80 -4.81 34.66
CA VAL A 945 -33.52 -3.78 35.43
C VAL A 945 -32.60 -3.16 36.49
N GLU A 946 -31.66 -3.94 37.03
CA GLU A 946 -30.71 -3.52 38.06
C GLU A 946 -29.68 -2.52 37.51
N THR A 947 -29.15 -2.78 36.32
CA THR A 947 -28.08 -1.98 35.71
C THR A 947 -28.62 -0.87 34.79
N ASN A 948 -29.77 -1.08 34.13
CA ASN A 948 -30.33 -0.16 33.13
C ASN A 948 -31.87 -0.11 33.12
N ARG A 949 -32.49 0.07 34.30
CA ARG A 949 -33.96 0.14 34.50
C ARG A 949 -34.73 0.96 33.46
N GLU A 950 -34.23 2.15 33.13
CA GLU A 950 -34.92 3.07 32.24
C GLU A 950 -34.51 2.92 30.78
N ARG A 951 -33.61 1.99 30.41
CA ARG A 951 -33.08 1.88 29.04
C ARG A 951 -32.53 3.21 28.50
N LYS A 952 -31.79 3.95 29.33
CA LYS A 952 -31.22 5.28 28.98
C LYS A 952 -29.70 5.30 28.94
N LYS A 953 -29.04 4.32 29.57
CA LYS A 953 -27.58 4.24 29.53
C LYS A 953 -27.12 3.83 28.13
N PRO A 954 -26.13 4.53 27.55
CA PRO A 954 -25.63 4.23 26.22
C PRO A 954 -24.86 2.90 26.20
N PHE A 955 -24.92 2.19 25.08
CA PHE A 955 -24.23 0.93 24.84
C PHE A 955 -23.72 0.88 23.39
N ASP A 956 -22.72 0.04 23.12
CA ASP A 956 -22.21 -0.14 21.76
C ASP A 956 -23.11 -1.09 20.96
N ILE A 957 -23.70 -0.60 19.87
CA ILE A 957 -24.63 -1.40 19.06
C ILE A 957 -23.93 -2.56 18.33
N ARG A 958 -22.64 -2.38 17.93
CA ARG A 958 -21.87 -3.42 17.24
C ARG A 958 -21.73 -4.66 18.10
N THR A 959 -21.52 -4.49 19.40
CA THR A 959 -21.46 -5.58 20.37
C THR A 959 -22.77 -6.36 20.44
N VAL A 960 -23.93 -5.67 20.46
CA VAL A 960 -25.24 -6.33 20.48
C VAL A 960 -25.50 -7.07 19.16
N MET A 961 -25.20 -6.45 18.02
CA MET A 961 -25.32 -7.09 16.71
C MET A 961 -24.47 -8.36 16.64
N ARG A 962 -23.19 -8.28 17.07
CA ARG A 962 -22.27 -9.42 17.15
C ARG A 962 -22.82 -10.51 18.06
N ALA A 963 -23.40 -10.17 19.22
CA ALA A 963 -23.96 -11.17 20.12
C ALA A 963 -25.13 -11.95 19.50
N VAL A 964 -25.93 -11.31 18.65
CA VAL A 964 -27.12 -11.91 18.00
C VAL A 964 -26.75 -12.81 16.81
N VAL A 965 -25.79 -12.41 15.97
CA VAL A 965 -25.37 -13.18 14.79
C VAL A 965 -24.49 -14.38 15.15
N ASP A 966 -24.23 -15.24 14.17
CA ASP A 966 -23.41 -16.45 14.32
C ASP A 966 -21.95 -16.10 14.67
N GLN A 967 -21.40 -16.74 15.70
CA GLN A 967 -20.02 -16.47 16.18
C GLN A 967 -18.92 -17.13 15.35
N ASP A 968 -19.27 -18.15 14.56
CA ASP A 968 -18.34 -18.93 13.75
C ASP A 968 -18.23 -18.45 12.30
N HIS A 969 -18.92 -17.35 11.97
CA HIS A 969 -18.85 -16.69 10.65
C HIS A 969 -18.35 -15.25 10.79
N ALA A 970 -17.58 -14.80 9.79
CA ALA A 970 -17.14 -13.40 9.72
C ALA A 970 -18.32 -12.47 9.38
N VAL A 971 -18.28 -11.25 9.90
CA VAL A 971 -19.25 -10.19 9.56
C VAL A 971 -18.63 -9.21 8.57
N LEU A 972 -19.43 -8.71 7.65
CA LEU A 972 -19.02 -7.69 6.68
C LEU A 972 -19.78 -6.38 6.94
N GLU A 973 -19.09 -5.35 7.44
CA GLU A 973 -19.69 -4.04 7.74
C GLU A 973 -19.67 -3.11 6.51
N ARG A 974 -20.85 -2.62 6.10
CA ARG A 974 -21.00 -1.71 4.94
C ARG A 974 -20.92 -0.24 5.34
N TRP A 975 -20.19 0.55 4.54
CA TRP A 975 -20.08 2.01 4.71
C TRP A 975 -19.57 2.40 6.11
N ALA A 976 -18.63 1.65 6.67
CA ALA A 976 -18.06 1.91 7.99
C ALA A 976 -17.53 3.35 8.11
N ASP A 977 -16.88 3.84 7.05
CA ASP A 977 -16.21 5.14 7.02
C ASP A 977 -17.09 6.30 6.52
N MET A 978 -18.39 6.06 6.27
CA MET A 978 -19.28 7.11 5.74
C MET A 978 -19.53 8.19 6.80
N ALA A 979 -19.01 9.39 6.54
CA ALA A 979 -19.12 10.55 7.43
C ALA A 979 -20.57 11.02 7.58
N GLY A 980 -21.00 11.24 8.83
CA GLY A 980 -22.39 11.55 9.19
C GLY A 980 -23.34 10.34 9.14
N GLY A 981 -22.85 9.17 8.70
CA GLY A 981 -23.59 7.91 8.62
C GLY A 981 -23.36 6.98 9.81
N GLU A 982 -22.59 7.40 10.81
CA GLU A 982 -22.04 6.57 11.87
C GLU A 982 -23.12 6.03 12.82
N THR A 983 -24.27 6.72 12.94
CA THR A 983 -25.38 6.29 13.82
C THR A 983 -26.18 5.10 13.29
N SER A 984 -25.95 4.70 12.03
CA SER A 984 -26.54 3.49 11.44
C SER A 984 -25.42 2.51 11.05
N VAL A 985 -25.43 1.33 11.67
CA VAL A 985 -24.45 0.26 11.47
C VAL A 985 -25.11 -0.85 10.67
N ILE A 986 -24.45 -1.33 9.61
CA ILE A 986 -25.01 -2.34 8.71
C ILE A 986 -24.03 -3.48 8.55
N PHE A 987 -24.46 -4.67 8.95
CA PHE A 987 -23.73 -5.91 8.73
C PHE A 987 -24.44 -6.76 7.69
N ASP A 988 -23.67 -7.34 6.77
CA ASP A 988 -24.03 -8.61 6.15
C ASP A 988 -23.42 -9.72 7.03
N ALA A 989 -24.25 -10.67 7.48
CA ALA A 989 -23.89 -11.67 8.48
C ALA A 989 -24.73 -12.96 8.31
N HIS A 990 -24.53 -13.93 9.20
CA HIS A 990 -25.32 -15.16 9.27
C HIS A 990 -26.07 -15.28 10.60
N LEU A 991 -27.29 -15.82 10.54
CA LEU A 991 -28.14 -16.08 11.70
C LEU A 991 -28.75 -17.48 11.60
N GLY A 992 -28.28 -18.40 12.44
CA GLY A 992 -28.64 -19.82 12.36
C GLY A 992 -28.23 -20.41 11.01
N GLY A 993 -27.10 -19.97 10.45
CA GLY A 993 -26.62 -20.31 9.12
C GLY A 993 -27.28 -19.54 7.98
N ASN A 994 -28.40 -18.85 8.18
CA ASN A 994 -29.05 -18.09 7.11
C ASN A 994 -28.36 -16.73 6.90
N PRO A 995 -27.96 -16.38 5.67
CA PRO A 995 -27.43 -15.04 5.39
C PRO A 995 -28.50 -13.97 5.59
N VAL A 996 -28.16 -12.89 6.30
CA VAL A 996 -29.07 -11.78 6.64
C VAL A 996 -28.34 -10.43 6.57
N THR A 997 -29.08 -9.36 6.31
CA THR A 997 -28.61 -7.99 6.60
C THR A 997 -29.13 -7.56 7.96
N VAL A 998 -28.22 -7.13 8.84
CA VAL A 998 -28.55 -6.60 10.16
C VAL A 998 -28.29 -5.09 10.18
N ILE A 999 -29.30 -4.31 10.54
CA ILE A 999 -29.19 -2.87 10.78
C ILE A 999 -29.28 -2.62 12.28
N GLY A 1000 -28.26 -1.99 12.85
CA GLY A 1000 -28.24 -1.52 14.23
C GLY A 1000 -28.20 0.00 14.28
N ILE A 1001 -28.89 0.59 15.25
CA ILE A 1001 -28.85 2.03 15.51
C ILE A 1001 -27.99 2.31 16.74
N GLU A 1002 -26.96 3.13 16.57
CA GLU A 1002 -25.97 3.42 17.62
C GLU A 1002 -26.64 4.09 18.83
N SER A 1003 -26.35 3.56 20.02
CA SER A 1003 -26.87 4.09 21.28
C SER A 1003 -25.89 5.02 21.97
N ARG A 1004 -24.63 5.11 21.52
CA ARG A 1004 -23.67 6.11 22.01
C ARG A 1004 -23.85 7.45 21.31
N SER A 1005 -23.46 8.51 22.00
CA SER A 1005 -23.22 9.79 21.34
C SER A 1005 -21.86 9.72 20.64
N ILE A 1006 -21.81 10.05 19.35
CA ILE A 1006 -20.57 9.99 18.56
C ILE A 1006 -20.04 11.42 18.36
N PRO A 1007 -18.75 11.69 18.64
CA PRO A 1007 -18.13 12.97 18.34
C PRO A 1007 -18.15 13.27 16.83
N ARG A 1008 -18.42 14.53 16.46
CA ARG A 1008 -18.33 14.97 15.07
C ARG A 1008 -16.87 15.27 14.70
N LYS A 1009 -16.46 14.90 13.47
CA LYS A 1009 -15.18 15.32 12.88
C LYS A 1009 -15.35 16.68 12.18
N GLY A 1010 -14.35 17.55 12.33
CA GLY A 1010 -14.27 18.82 11.62
C GLY A 1010 -15.20 19.91 12.19
N TRP A 1011 -15.42 20.97 11.41
CA TRP A 1011 -16.15 22.14 11.86
C TRP A 1011 -17.66 21.89 12.05
N THR A 1012 -18.18 22.19 13.23
CA THR A 1012 -19.60 22.06 13.58
C THR A 1012 -20.35 23.38 13.39
N PRO A 1013 -21.38 23.44 12.54
CA PRO A 1013 -22.22 24.64 12.40
C PRO A 1013 -22.96 24.97 13.70
N ALA A 1014 -23.13 26.25 14.01
CA ALA A 1014 -23.84 26.70 15.22
C ALA A 1014 -25.34 26.37 15.23
N ASP A 1015 -25.93 26.03 14.07
CA ASP A 1015 -27.32 25.60 13.91
C ASP A 1015 -27.48 24.08 13.77
N GLY A 1016 -26.41 23.34 14.06
CA GLY A 1016 -26.33 21.89 14.08
C GLY A 1016 -26.11 21.32 15.48
N PRO A 1017 -26.25 19.99 15.68
CA PRO A 1017 -25.90 19.36 16.94
C PRO A 1017 -24.37 19.24 17.08
N ASP A 1018 -23.84 19.45 18.29
CA ASP A 1018 -22.40 19.35 18.57
C ASP A 1018 -21.87 17.89 18.48
N THR A 1019 -22.75 16.91 18.66
CA THR A 1019 -22.45 15.47 18.56
C THR A 1019 -23.56 14.74 17.81
N TRP A 1020 -23.26 13.59 17.22
CA TRP A 1020 -24.30 12.70 16.73
C TRP A 1020 -25.00 12.06 17.93
N SER A 1021 -26.24 12.47 18.18
CA SER A 1021 -27.00 12.06 19.36
C SER A 1021 -27.46 10.60 19.27
N SER A 1022 -27.51 9.96 20.44
CA SER A 1022 -27.91 8.56 20.63
C SER A 1022 -29.28 8.23 20.01
N GLY A 1023 -29.35 7.12 19.26
CA GLY A 1023 -30.59 6.58 18.69
C GLY A 1023 -31.23 7.44 17.59
N THR A 1024 -30.55 8.51 17.16
CA THR A 1024 -31.08 9.49 16.21
C THR A 1024 -30.62 9.19 14.79
N LEU A 1025 -31.56 9.27 13.85
CA LEU A 1025 -31.27 9.21 12.42
C LEU A 1025 -31.02 10.63 11.86
N PHE A 1026 -29.83 10.82 11.30
CA PHE A 1026 -29.34 12.02 10.62
C PHE A 1026 -29.42 11.84 9.10
N PRO A 1027 -29.17 12.88 8.29
CA PRO A 1027 -29.43 12.79 6.84
C PRO A 1027 -28.65 11.65 6.17
N GLN A 1028 -27.36 11.54 6.49
CA GLN A 1028 -26.50 10.50 5.92
C GLN A 1028 -26.79 9.12 6.52
N SER A 1029 -27.06 8.99 7.82
CA SER A 1029 -27.43 7.69 8.39
C SER A 1029 -28.82 7.21 7.93
N SER A 1030 -29.74 8.12 7.62
CA SER A 1030 -31.03 7.81 6.98
C SER A 1030 -30.83 7.30 5.55
N LYS A 1031 -29.99 8.00 4.76
CA LYS A 1031 -29.60 7.59 3.41
C LYS A 1031 -28.94 6.20 3.42
N LYS A 1032 -27.99 5.98 4.33
CA LYS A 1032 -27.28 4.71 4.52
C LYS A 1032 -28.24 3.56 4.86
N THR A 1033 -29.18 3.81 5.77
CA THR A 1033 -30.24 2.84 6.14
C THR A 1033 -31.12 2.48 4.94
N ALA A 1034 -31.62 3.48 4.20
CA ALA A 1034 -32.45 3.24 3.02
C ALA A 1034 -31.71 2.44 1.93
N ARG A 1035 -30.42 2.74 1.69
CA ARG A 1035 -29.58 1.99 0.74
C ARG A 1035 -29.41 0.53 1.17
N ALA A 1036 -29.16 0.27 2.45
CA ALA A 1036 -29.01 -1.08 2.96
C ALA A 1036 -30.27 -1.95 2.75
N ILE A 1037 -31.45 -1.38 3.04
CA ILE A 1037 -32.74 -2.05 2.84
C ILE A 1037 -32.93 -2.43 1.37
N ASN A 1038 -32.70 -1.48 0.45
CA ASN A 1038 -32.86 -1.75 -0.98
C ASN A 1038 -31.83 -2.76 -1.51
N ALA A 1039 -30.58 -2.72 -1.02
CA ALA A 1039 -29.53 -3.65 -1.45
C ALA A 1039 -29.81 -5.11 -1.02
N ALA A 1040 -30.48 -5.33 0.11
CA ALA A 1040 -30.87 -6.65 0.58
C ALA A 1040 -32.17 -7.18 -0.09
N SER A 1041 -33.00 -6.28 -0.63
CA SER A 1041 -34.30 -6.60 -1.22
C SER A 1041 -34.18 -7.62 -2.36
N GLY A 1042 -35.03 -8.64 -2.35
CA GLY A 1042 -35.01 -9.73 -3.34
C GLY A 1042 -33.83 -10.69 -3.19
N ASN A 1043 -33.04 -10.59 -2.12
CA ASN A 1043 -31.84 -11.40 -1.92
C ASN A 1043 -31.76 -12.02 -0.52
N ARG A 1044 -31.76 -11.22 0.54
CA ARG A 1044 -31.59 -11.68 1.93
C ARG A 1044 -32.61 -11.06 2.89
N PRO A 1045 -33.00 -11.75 3.98
CA PRO A 1045 -33.78 -11.18 5.06
C PRO A 1045 -33.15 -9.93 5.67
N LEU A 1046 -34.01 -9.03 6.14
CA LEU A 1046 -33.60 -7.83 6.88
C LEU A 1046 -33.92 -7.99 8.36
N VAL A 1047 -32.93 -7.78 9.23
CA VAL A 1047 -33.09 -7.71 10.69
C VAL A 1047 -32.73 -6.29 11.14
N VAL A 1048 -33.61 -5.64 11.88
CA VAL A 1048 -33.37 -4.29 12.44
C VAL A 1048 -33.38 -4.38 13.96
N LEU A 1049 -32.24 -4.09 14.60
CA LEU A 1049 -32.12 -3.96 16.04
C LEU A 1049 -32.32 -2.49 16.42
N ALA A 1050 -33.55 -2.19 16.82
CA ALA A 1050 -34.03 -0.82 16.96
C ALA A 1050 -33.75 -0.22 18.34
N ASN A 1051 -32.99 0.87 18.32
CA ASN A 1051 -32.87 1.86 19.39
C ASN A 1051 -33.08 3.24 18.76
N LEU A 1052 -34.34 3.60 18.52
CA LEU A 1052 -34.72 4.76 17.71
C LEU A 1052 -35.39 5.83 18.58
N SER A 1053 -34.71 6.96 18.77
CA SER A 1053 -35.25 8.15 19.43
C SER A 1053 -36.04 9.04 18.45
N GLY A 1054 -35.75 8.93 17.14
CA GLY A 1054 -36.43 9.64 16.07
C GLY A 1054 -35.47 10.11 14.97
N PHE A 1055 -35.92 11.09 14.19
CA PHE A 1055 -35.11 11.79 13.20
C PHE A 1055 -34.63 13.12 13.77
N ASP A 1056 -33.43 13.56 13.37
CA ASP A 1056 -32.95 14.88 13.77
C ASP A 1056 -33.74 16.01 13.10
N GLY A 1057 -34.22 16.95 13.92
CA GLY A 1057 -35.05 18.07 13.50
C GLY A 1057 -34.31 19.41 13.44
N SER A 1058 -32.98 19.41 13.54
CA SER A 1058 -32.19 20.65 13.54
C SER A 1058 -32.28 21.39 12.19
N PRO A 1059 -32.09 22.73 12.17
CA PRO A 1059 -31.99 23.49 10.93
C PRO A 1059 -30.94 22.94 9.96
N GLU A 1060 -29.79 22.46 10.47
CA GLU A 1060 -28.75 21.81 9.65
C GLU A 1060 -29.30 20.57 8.94
N SER A 1061 -29.89 19.62 9.67
CA SER A 1061 -30.39 18.36 9.09
C SER A 1061 -31.52 18.60 8.09
N LEU A 1062 -32.43 19.54 8.38
CA LEU A 1062 -33.49 19.91 7.45
C LEU A 1062 -32.94 20.58 6.17
N ARG A 1063 -31.90 21.42 6.28
CA ARG A 1063 -31.19 22.00 5.12
C ARG A 1063 -30.47 20.93 4.31
N ASN A 1064 -29.96 19.90 4.99
CA ASN A 1064 -29.34 18.72 4.40
C ASN A 1064 -30.36 17.62 4.02
N ILE A 1065 -31.62 18.02 3.81
CA ILE A 1065 -32.67 17.21 3.17
C ILE A 1065 -33.05 15.94 3.98
N GLN A 1066 -33.04 16.03 5.32
CA GLN A 1066 -33.46 14.94 6.21
C GLN A 1066 -34.83 14.34 5.86
N LEU A 1067 -35.78 15.17 5.43
CA LEU A 1067 -37.14 14.70 5.11
C LEU A 1067 -37.16 13.76 3.90
N GLU A 1068 -36.34 14.00 2.88
CA GLU A 1068 -36.26 13.11 1.71
C GLU A 1068 -35.59 11.78 2.09
N TYR A 1069 -34.44 11.83 2.79
CA TYR A 1069 -33.76 10.60 3.21
C TYR A 1069 -34.56 9.79 4.24
N GLY A 1070 -35.33 10.44 5.11
CA GLY A 1070 -36.28 9.77 6.00
C GLY A 1070 -37.43 9.10 5.23
N ALA A 1071 -38.02 9.79 4.25
CA ALA A 1071 -39.08 9.24 3.39
C ALA A 1071 -38.59 8.04 2.56
N GLU A 1072 -37.32 8.06 2.14
CA GLU A 1072 -36.68 6.96 1.42
C GLU A 1072 -36.63 5.65 2.22
N ILE A 1073 -36.50 5.71 3.56
CA ILE A 1073 -36.60 4.50 4.40
C ILE A 1073 -38.01 3.90 4.29
N GLY A 1074 -39.06 4.72 4.43
CA GLY A 1074 -40.44 4.26 4.31
C GLY A 1074 -40.72 3.65 2.93
N ARG A 1075 -40.21 4.27 1.86
CA ARG A 1075 -40.30 3.73 0.49
C ARG A 1075 -39.56 2.39 0.37
N ALA A 1076 -38.36 2.27 0.94
CA ALA A 1076 -37.57 1.04 0.89
C ALA A 1076 -38.27 -0.11 1.63
N ILE A 1077 -38.89 0.14 2.79
CA ILE A 1077 -39.65 -0.87 3.55
C ILE A 1077 -40.88 -1.36 2.78
N VAL A 1078 -41.66 -0.44 2.18
CA VAL A 1078 -42.85 -0.79 1.38
C VAL A 1078 -42.48 -1.64 0.15
N ASN A 1079 -41.36 -1.32 -0.50
CA ASN A 1079 -40.91 -2.00 -1.71
C ASN A 1079 -40.03 -3.23 -1.43
N PHE A 1080 -39.78 -3.57 -0.16
CA PHE A 1080 -38.86 -4.64 0.18
C PHE A 1080 -39.43 -6.01 -0.20
N ASP A 1081 -38.71 -6.75 -1.06
CA ASP A 1081 -39.06 -8.10 -1.46
C ASP A 1081 -38.32 -9.11 -0.57
N GLY A 1082 -38.95 -9.49 0.54
CA GLY A 1082 -38.41 -10.46 1.49
C GLY A 1082 -38.99 -10.30 2.90
N PRO A 1083 -38.52 -11.09 3.86
CA PRO A 1083 -38.91 -10.95 5.25
C PRO A 1083 -38.15 -9.84 5.98
N ILE A 1084 -38.86 -9.09 6.83
CA ILE A 1084 -38.29 -8.08 7.71
C ILE A 1084 -38.57 -8.47 9.16
N VAL A 1085 -37.54 -8.51 9.99
CA VAL A 1085 -37.67 -8.65 11.45
C VAL A 1085 -37.23 -7.34 12.09
N PHE A 1086 -38.14 -6.66 12.76
CA PHE A 1086 -37.86 -5.42 13.48
C PHE A 1086 -37.96 -5.69 14.98
N CYS A 1087 -36.82 -5.65 15.67
CA CYS A 1087 -36.74 -5.94 17.10
C CYS A 1087 -36.40 -4.67 17.89
N VAL A 1088 -37.33 -4.21 18.72
CA VAL A 1088 -37.08 -3.10 19.65
C VAL A 1088 -36.27 -3.61 20.83
N ILE A 1089 -34.99 -3.23 20.90
CA ILE A 1089 -34.07 -3.68 21.94
C ILE A 1089 -33.96 -2.70 23.12
N SER A 1090 -34.34 -1.43 22.92
CA SER A 1090 -34.24 -0.40 23.95
C SER A 1090 -35.43 0.57 23.89
N ARG A 1091 -35.37 1.59 23.04
CA ARG A 1091 -36.40 2.62 22.92
C ARG A 1091 -36.85 2.78 21.47
N TYR A 1092 -38.13 3.08 21.29
CA TYR A 1092 -38.74 3.34 19.99
C TYR A 1092 -39.73 4.50 20.07
N HIS A 1093 -39.31 5.69 19.63
CA HIS A 1093 -40.07 6.92 19.77
C HIS A 1093 -40.42 7.60 18.43
N GLY A 1094 -41.59 8.25 18.40
CA GLY A 1094 -41.92 9.34 17.47
C GLY A 1094 -41.84 9.03 15.98
N GLY A 1095 -41.15 9.88 15.22
CA GLY A 1095 -41.16 9.88 13.74
C GLY A 1095 -40.63 8.60 13.09
N ALA A 1096 -39.84 7.80 13.82
CA ALA A 1096 -39.37 6.51 13.33
C ALA A 1096 -40.52 5.50 13.12
N PHE A 1097 -41.63 5.64 13.89
CA PHE A 1097 -42.83 4.81 13.71
C PHE A 1097 -43.46 4.92 12.33
N VAL A 1098 -43.27 6.07 11.67
CA VAL A 1098 -43.83 6.31 10.33
C VAL A 1098 -43.12 5.49 9.26
N VAL A 1099 -41.86 5.11 9.48
CA VAL A 1099 -41.04 4.42 8.46
C VAL A 1099 -40.73 2.96 8.81
N PHE A 1100 -40.93 2.53 10.07
CA PHE A 1100 -40.74 1.15 10.53
C PHE A 1100 -42.00 0.57 11.18
N SER A 1101 -43.17 0.77 10.55
CA SER A 1101 -44.43 0.16 10.99
C SER A 1101 -44.69 -1.15 10.25
N GLY A 1102 -45.17 -2.17 10.97
CA GLY A 1102 -45.65 -3.41 10.36
C GLY A 1102 -46.79 -3.20 9.35
N ALA A 1103 -47.48 -2.05 9.41
CA ALA A 1103 -48.49 -1.68 8.42
C ALA A 1103 -47.91 -1.33 7.03
N LEU A 1104 -46.59 -1.14 6.90
CA LEU A 1104 -45.94 -0.84 5.63
C LEU A 1104 -45.63 -2.09 4.81
N HIS A 1105 -45.52 -3.27 5.45
CA HIS A 1105 -45.13 -4.51 4.77
C HIS A 1105 -45.73 -5.75 5.43
N ASP A 1106 -46.46 -6.54 4.65
CA ASP A 1106 -47.17 -7.74 5.14
C ASP A 1106 -46.24 -8.84 5.69
N ASN A 1107 -44.98 -8.86 5.27
CA ASN A 1107 -43.98 -9.85 5.73
C ASN A 1107 -43.00 -9.25 6.75
N MET A 1108 -43.44 -8.23 7.49
CA MET A 1108 -42.70 -7.65 8.60
C MET A 1108 -43.19 -8.22 9.94
N GLU A 1109 -42.28 -8.81 10.71
CA GLU A 1109 -42.54 -9.26 12.08
C GLU A 1109 -41.88 -8.31 13.08
N VAL A 1110 -42.64 -7.86 14.07
CA VAL A 1110 -42.22 -6.83 15.04
C VAL A 1110 -42.10 -7.47 16.43
N LEU A 1111 -40.89 -7.53 16.95
CA LEU A 1111 -40.56 -8.07 18.27
C LEU A 1111 -40.10 -6.95 19.20
N ALA A 1112 -40.19 -7.16 20.50
CA ALA A 1112 -39.62 -6.24 21.47
C ALA A 1112 -39.06 -6.98 22.69
N VAL A 1113 -37.89 -6.57 23.16
CA VAL A 1113 -37.30 -7.09 24.41
C VAL A 1113 -38.08 -6.55 25.60
N GLU A 1114 -38.29 -7.38 26.61
CA GLU A 1114 -38.93 -6.97 27.86
C GLU A 1114 -38.29 -5.72 28.48
N GLY A 1115 -39.13 -4.82 29.01
CA GLY A 1115 -38.69 -3.54 29.57
C GLY A 1115 -38.22 -2.51 28.53
N SER A 1116 -38.42 -2.76 27.22
CA SER A 1116 -38.28 -1.72 26.18
C SER A 1116 -39.43 -0.71 26.23
N PHE A 1117 -39.27 0.44 25.57
CA PHE A 1117 -40.26 1.51 25.54
C PHE A 1117 -40.69 1.85 24.12
N ALA A 1118 -41.99 2.03 23.91
CA ALA A 1118 -42.57 2.48 22.65
C ALA A 1118 -43.59 3.60 22.88
N SER A 1119 -43.36 4.80 22.33
CA SER A 1119 -44.28 5.94 22.49
C SER A 1119 -44.19 6.97 21.35
N VAL A 1120 -45.21 7.81 21.21
CA VAL A 1120 -45.20 8.89 20.19
C VAL A 1120 -44.19 9.99 20.54
N ILE A 1121 -43.96 10.25 21.82
CA ILE A 1121 -43.01 11.23 22.32
C ILE A 1121 -42.58 10.81 23.74
N GLY A 1122 -41.41 11.24 24.21
CA GLY A 1122 -40.97 10.98 25.59
C GLY A 1122 -41.89 11.65 26.64
N GLY A 1123 -41.95 11.10 27.86
CA GLY A 1123 -42.86 11.59 28.91
C GLY A 1123 -42.59 13.04 29.31
N ALA A 1124 -41.33 13.43 29.47
CA ALA A 1124 -40.97 14.79 29.85
C ALA A 1124 -41.38 15.84 28.79
N PRO A 1125 -41.06 15.66 27.49
CA PRO A 1125 -41.59 16.54 26.45
C PRO A 1125 -43.13 16.53 26.35
N ALA A 1126 -43.78 15.37 26.54
CA ALA A 1126 -45.25 15.28 26.58
C ALA A 1126 -45.83 16.19 27.67
N ALA A 1127 -45.32 16.07 28.90
CA ALA A 1127 -45.75 16.88 30.03
C ALA A 1127 -45.45 18.38 29.83
N ALA A 1128 -44.28 18.70 29.29
CA ALA A 1128 -43.82 20.07 29.10
C ALA A 1128 -44.58 20.82 27.99
N VAL A 1129 -44.89 20.16 26.86
CA VAL A 1129 -45.37 20.81 25.63
C VAL A 1129 -46.82 20.46 25.29
N VAL A 1130 -47.21 19.19 25.47
CA VAL A 1130 -48.55 18.71 25.07
C VAL A 1130 -49.55 18.88 26.21
N PHE A 1131 -49.15 18.52 27.43
CA PHE A 1131 -49.99 18.56 28.63
C PHE A 1131 -49.69 19.76 29.55
N THR A 1132 -49.12 20.84 29.01
CA THR A 1132 -48.76 22.04 29.79
C THR A 1132 -49.95 22.60 30.58
N ARG A 1133 -51.16 22.58 30.00
CA ARG A 1133 -52.38 23.05 30.67
C ARG A 1133 -52.71 22.19 31.90
N GLU A 1134 -52.53 20.88 31.79
CA GLU A 1134 -52.76 19.95 32.89
C GLU A 1134 -51.73 20.15 34.01
N VAL A 1135 -50.44 20.25 33.66
CA VAL A 1135 -49.37 20.56 34.62
C VAL A 1135 -49.65 21.89 35.34
N ASN A 1136 -50.08 22.92 34.61
CA ASN A 1136 -50.45 24.22 35.19
C ASN A 1136 -51.62 24.11 36.17
N ASN A 1137 -52.67 23.37 35.80
CA ASN A 1137 -53.84 23.16 36.65
C ASN A 1137 -53.46 22.41 37.93
N ARG A 1138 -52.68 21.33 37.83
CA ARG A 1138 -52.19 20.57 38.99
C ARG A 1138 -51.28 21.41 39.89
N THR A 1139 -50.44 22.26 39.29
CA THR A 1139 -49.58 23.20 40.04
C THR A 1139 -50.42 24.23 40.81
N ALA A 1140 -51.46 24.79 40.19
CA ALA A 1140 -52.35 25.77 40.84
C ALA A 1140 -53.27 25.13 41.91
N ALA A 1141 -53.56 23.83 41.77
CA ALA A 1141 -54.31 23.05 42.74
C ALA A 1141 -53.47 22.58 43.93
N ASP A 1142 -52.14 22.77 43.91
CA ASP A 1142 -51.26 22.31 44.97
C ASP A 1142 -51.49 23.09 46.28
N PRO A 1143 -51.73 22.41 47.41
CA PRO A 1143 -52.02 23.06 48.69
C PRO A 1143 -50.97 24.08 49.13
N ALA A 1144 -49.68 23.83 48.85
CA ALA A 1144 -48.60 24.73 49.27
C ALA A 1144 -48.56 26.01 48.42
N VAL A 1145 -49.00 25.95 47.16
CA VAL A 1145 -49.15 27.12 46.29
C VAL A 1145 -50.37 27.94 46.72
N GLN A 1146 -51.50 27.28 46.99
CA GLN A 1146 -52.72 27.94 47.45
C GLN A 1146 -52.57 28.63 48.81
N GLU A 1147 -51.83 28.02 49.74
CA GLU A 1147 -51.53 28.60 51.05
C GLU A 1147 -50.70 29.89 50.91
N LEU A 1148 -49.68 29.89 50.05
CA LEU A 1148 -48.87 31.09 49.79
C LEU A 1148 -49.65 32.18 49.05
N GLU A 1149 -50.53 31.81 48.11
CA GLU A 1149 -51.45 32.77 47.46
C GLU A 1149 -52.42 33.40 48.48
N ALA A 1150 -52.95 32.61 49.42
CA ALA A 1150 -53.80 33.10 50.50
C ALA A 1150 -53.05 34.01 51.49
N ARG A 1151 -51.83 33.64 51.90
CA ARG A 1151 -50.94 34.47 52.75
C ARG A 1151 -50.60 35.78 52.05
N LEU A 1152 -50.29 35.74 50.75
CA LEU A 1152 -50.00 36.94 49.96
C LEU A 1152 -51.22 37.88 49.86
N ALA A 1153 -52.43 37.33 49.71
CA ALA A 1153 -53.67 38.10 49.70
C ALA A 1153 -54.00 38.73 51.07
N ALA A 1154 -53.60 38.09 52.17
CA ALA A 1154 -53.80 38.58 53.54
C ALA A 1154 -52.74 39.58 54.03
N ALA A 1155 -51.60 39.69 53.33
CA ALA A 1155 -50.47 40.52 53.74
C ALA A 1155 -50.80 42.03 53.74
N GLN A 1156 -50.48 42.69 54.86
CA GLN A 1156 -50.83 44.10 55.11
C GLN A 1156 -49.69 45.08 54.80
N THR A 1157 -48.44 44.60 54.68
CA THR A 1157 -47.26 45.43 54.41
C THR A 1157 -46.64 45.12 53.04
N ASP A 1158 -46.05 46.13 52.40
CA ASP A 1158 -45.41 45.96 51.09
C ASP A 1158 -44.14 45.09 51.16
N ALA A 1159 -43.43 45.09 52.29
CA ALA A 1159 -42.28 44.21 52.53
C ALA A 1159 -42.71 42.74 52.58
N GLU A 1160 -43.74 42.41 53.38
CA GLU A 1160 -44.29 41.05 53.50
C GLU A 1160 -44.87 40.55 52.18
N ARG A 1161 -45.54 41.41 51.40
CA ARG A 1161 -46.01 41.03 50.04
C ARG A 1161 -44.85 40.76 49.09
N SER A 1162 -43.75 41.48 49.19
CA SER A 1162 -42.57 41.26 48.35
C SER A 1162 -41.90 39.92 48.68
N ASP A 1163 -41.72 39.62 49.96
CA ASP A 1163 -41.13 38.36 50.43
C ASP A 1163 -42.02 37.16 50.05
N LEU A 1164 -43.33 37.26 50.28
CA LEU A 1164 -44.30 36.22 49.91
C LEU A 1164 -44.42 36.03 48.39
N ARG A 1165 -44.21 37.08 47.58
CA ARG A 1165 -44.14 36.93 46.10
C ARG A 1165 -42.92 36.15 45.68
N LEU A 1166 -41.75 36.43 46.24
CA LEU A 1166 -40.53 35.67 45.97
C LEU A 1166 -40.68 34.20 46.40
N GLU A 1167 -41.21 33.97 47.60
CA GLU A 1167 -41.48 32.63 48.13
C GLU A 1167 -42.49 31.87 47.24
N LEU A 1168 -43.57 32.52 46.82
CA LEU A 1168 -44.58 31.95 45.91
C LEU A 1168 -44.00 31.61 44.53
N VAL A 1169 -43.16 32.48 43.95
CA VAL A 1169 -42.52 32.20 42.65
C VAL A 1169 -41.58 31.00 42.74
N ALA A 1170 -40.74 30.94 43.78
CA ALA A 1170 -39.84 29.81 44.01
C ALA A 1170 -40.63 28.52 44.24
N LYS A 1171 -41.65 28.55 45.10
CA LYS A 1171 -42.47 27.38 45.42
C LYS A 1171 -43.27 26.89 44.21
N ARG A 1172 -43.88 27.81 43.45
CA ARG A 1172 -44.63 27.48 42.23
C ARG A 1172 -43.73 26.86 41.15
N THR A 1173 -42.48 27.31 41.04
CA THR A 1173 -41.49 26.71 40.12
C THR A 1173 -41.12 25.30 40.55
N ALA A 1174 -40.85 25.07 41.83
CA ALA A 1174 -40.55 23.74 42.37
C ALA A 1174 -41.73 22.78 42.19
N VAL A 1175 -42.94 23.16 42.61
CA VAL A 1175 -44.15 22.34 42.46
C VAL A 1175 -44.45 22.06 41.00
N ARG A 1176 -44.29 23.06 40.11
CA ARG A 1176 -44.46 22.83 38.66
C ARG A 1176 -43.50 21.76 38.15
N SER A 1177 -42.25 21.76 38.60
CA SER A 1177 -41.27 20.74 38.22
C SER A 1177 -41.71 19.35 38.68
N ASP A 1178 -42.19 19.24 39.93
CA ASP A 1178 -42.70 17.97 40.48
C ASP A 1178 -43.91 17.46 39.69
N LYS A 1179 -44.89 18.35 39.40
CA LYS A 1179 -46.08 18.00 38.61
C LYS A 1179 -45.76 17.67 37.16
N LEU A 1180 -44.73 18.26 36.58
CA LEU A 1180 -44.23 17.88 35.26
C LEU A 1180 -43.69 16.45 35.30
N GLY A 1181 -42.91 16.09 36.32
CA GLY A 1181 -42.42 14.73 36.55
C GLY A 1181 -43.54 13.71 36.75
N GLU A 1182 -44.56 14.04 37.54
CA GLU A 1182 -45.75 13.19 37.75
C GLU A 1182 -46.48 12.91 36.44
N VAL A 1183 -46.80 13.95 35.66
CA VAL A 1183 -47.49 13.80 34.36
C VAL A 1183 -46.62 13.03 33.36
N ALA A 1184 -45.29 13.23 33.38
CA ALA A 1184 -44.37 12.48 32.53
C ALA A 1184 -44.39 10.99 32.86
N ALA A 1185 -44.34 10.63 34.15
CA ALA A 1185 -44.40 9.24 34.61
C ALA A 1185 -45.76 8.59 34.31
N GLU A 1186 -46.86 9.32 34.51
CA GLU A 1186 -48.21 8.85 34.12
C GLU A 1186 -48.29 8.58 32.61
N PHE A 1187 -47.74 9.48 31.80
CA PHE A 1187 -47.72 9.31 30.35
C PHE A 1187 -46.94 8.06 29.94
N GLU A 1188 -45.74 7.83 30.50
CA GLU A 1188 -44.91 6.66 30.20
C GLU A 1188 -45.53 5.35 30.72
N ALA A 1189 -46.26 5.38 31.83
CA ALA A 1189 -46.98 4.21 32.35
C ALA A 1189 -48.12 3.75 31.41
N ILE A 1190 -48.73 4.68 30.66
CA ILE A 1190 -49.78 4.37 29.68
C ILE A 1190 -49.17 3.98 28.33
N HIS A 1191 -48.11 4.66 27.91
CA HIS A 1191 -47.48 4.49 26.61
C HIS A 1191 -46.21 3.64 26.74
N ASN A 1192 -46.40 2.35 26.96
CA ASN A 1192 -45.37 1.34 27.13
C ASN A 1192 -45.44 0.26 26.03
N ILE A 1193 -44.53 -0.71 26.08
CA ILE A 1193 -44.43 -1.77 25.08
C ILE A 1193 -45.59 -2.77 25.14
N GLU A 1194 -46.15 -3.01 26.33
CA GLU A 1194 -47.36 -3.84 26.52
C GLU A 1194 -48.54 -3.24 25.76
N ARG A 1195 -48.72 -1.93 25.87
CA ARG A 1195 -49.75 -1.21 25.12
C ARG A 1195 -49.53 -1.34 23.61
N ALA A 1196 -48.28 -1.23 23.15
CA ALA A 1196 -47.94 -1.39 21.74
C ALA A 1196 -48.29 -2.80 21.21
N ARG A 1197 -48.15 -3.84 22.05
CA ARG A 1197 -48.59 -5.20 21.74
C ARG A 1197 -50.11 -5.33 21.70
N GLU A 1198 -50.82 -4.79 22.68
CA GLU A 1198 -52.29 -4.84 22.74
C GLU A 1198 -52.96 -4.23 21.51
N VAL A 1199 -52.39 -3.14 20.97
CA VAL A 1199 -52.91 -2.46 19.78
C VAL A 1199 -52.39 -3.04 18.46
N GLY A 1200 -51.56 -4.09 18.51
CA GLY A 1200 -51.02 -4.78 17.33
C GLY A 1200 -49.83 -4.10 16.65
N SER A 1201 -49.25 -3.05 17.24
CA SER A 1201 -48.01 -2.43 16.73
C SER A 1201 -46.77 -3.29 16.96
N VAL A 1202 -46.81 -4.16 17.98
CA VAL A 1202 -45.78 -5.17 18.30
C VAL A 1202 -46.44 -6.53 18.34
N HIS A 1203 -45.84 -7.54 17.70
CA HIS A 1203 -46.42 -8.88 17.61
C HIS A 1203 -46.12 -9.71 18.86
N ALA A 1204 -44.90 -9.63 19.39
CA ALA A 1204 -44.48 -10.37 20.58
C ALA A 1204 -43.49 -9.58 21.44
N ILE A 1205 -43.60 -9.77 22.75
CA ILE A 1205 -42.61 -9.31 23.74
C ILE A 1205 -41.83 -10.55 24.18
N ILE A 1206 -40.50 -10.49 24.13
CA ILE A 1206 -39.59 -11.63 24.35
C ILE A 1206 -38.63 -11.31 25.48
N SER A 1207 -38.17 -12.35 26.19
CA SER A 1207 -37.07 -12.20 27.15
C SER A 1207 -35.75 -11.92 26.42
N ALA A 1208 -34.80 -11.27 27.11
CA ALA A 1208 -33.48 -10.99 26.50
C ALA A 1208 -32.71 -12.28 26.13
N VAL A 1209 -32.89 -13.35 26.90
CA VAL A 1209 -32.30 -14.69 26.65
C VAL A 1209 -32.82 -15.30 25.35
N GLU A 1210 -34.08 -15.01 25.00
CA GLU A 1210 -34.72 -15.53 23.79
C GLU A 1210 -34.49 -14.66 22.54
N LEU A 1211 -33.66 -13.61 22.62
CA LEU A 1211 -33.46 -12.65 21.53
C LEU A 1211 -33.01 -13.34 20.23
N ARG A 1212 -31.90 -14.10 20.27
CA ARG A 1212 -31.38 -14.85 19.11
C ARG A 1212 -32.36 -15.91 18.58
N PRO A 1213 -32.92 -16.82 19.41
CA PRO A 1213 -33.80 -17.86 18.88
C PRO A 1213 -35.11 -17.29 18.30
N GLN A 1214 -35.68 -16.23 18.87
CA GLN A 1214 -36.92 -15.64 18.35
C GLN A 1214 -36.72 -14.85 17.06
N ILE A 1215 -35.61 -14.12 16.93
CA ILE A 1215 -35.25 -13.46 15.66
C ILE A 1215 -35.00 -14.51 14.58
N SER A 1216 -34.24 -15.57 14.89
CA SER A 1216 -33.95 -16.66 13.94
C SER A 1216 -35.24 -17.33 13.46
N ALA A 1217 -36.15 -17.66 14.38
CA ALA A 1217 -37.43 -18.26 14.05
C ALA A 1217 -38.35 -17.32 13.24
N ALA A 1218 -38.30 -16.01 13.50
CA ALA A 1218 -39.04 -15.02 12.71
C ALA A 1218 -38.51 -14.89 11.26
N VAL A 1219 -37.18 -14.94 11.09
CA VAL A 1219 -36.54 -15.00 9.77
C VAL A 1219 -37.01 -16.24 9.01
N GLU A 1220 -36.93 -17.44 9.61
CA GLU A 1220 -37.37 -18.69 8.98
C GLU A 1220 -38.85 -18.67 8.57
N ARG A 1221 -39.74 -18.22 9.48
CA ARG A 1221 -41.17 -18.06 9.18
C ARG A 1221 -41.38 -17.11 8.01
N GLY A 1222 -40.67 -15.99 8.00
CA GLY A 1222 -40.77 -14.99 6.95
C GLY A 1222 -40.25 -15.48 5.60
N MET A 1223 -39.15 -16.23 5.58
CA MET A 1223 -38.61 -16.87 4.38
C MET A 1223 -39.58 -17.93 3.84
N ALA A 1224 -40.16 -18.76 4.70
CA ALA A 1224 -41.17 -19.74 4.31
C ALA A 1224 -42.40 -19.09 3.68
N ARG A 1225 -42.86 -17.94 4.21
CA ARG A 1225 -43.95 -17.15 3.60
C ARG A 1225 -43.58 -16.58 2.23
N ALA A 1226 -42.33 -16.15 2.03
CA ALA A 1226 -41.85 -15.65 0.75
C ALA A 1226 -41.78 -16.77 -0.30
N LEU A 1227 -41.24 -17.94 0.06
CA LEU A 1227 -41.16 -19.12 -0.80
C LEU A 1227 -42.54 -19.68 -1.18
N ALA A 1228 -43.55 -19.50 -0.34
CA ALA A 1228 -44.92 -19.91 -0.65
C ALA A 1228 -45.64 -18.97 -1.64
N LYS A 1229 -45.13 -17.75 -1.85
CA LYS A 1229 -45.68 -16.76 -2.79
C LYS A 1229 -45.00 -16.79 -4.17
N SER A 1230 -43.74 -17.22 -4.23
CA SER A 1230 -42.95 -17.44 -5.46
C SER A 1230 -43.32 -18.77 -6.12
#